data_AF-A0A0F4YFD4-F1
#
_entry.id   AF-A0A0F4YFD4-F1
#
_cell.length_a   1.000
_cell.length_b   1.000
_cell.length_c   1.000
_cell.angle_alpha   90.00
_cell.angle_beta   90.00
_cell.angle_gamma   90.00
#
_symmetry.space_group_name_H-M   'P 1'
#
loop_
_entity.id
_entity.type
_entity.pdbx_description
1 polymer ?
#
loop_
_entity_poly.entity_id
_entity_poly.type
_entity_poly.pdbx_seq_one_letter_code
_entity_poly.pdbx_strand_id
1 'polypeptide(L)'
;MEPHDDFDSVSWRNDPQSDVSRPTTAGTDADDSGRSERDVNGKRRMSAAQEPQAGPLADAVDLAGIGDGVLECTVGSPLKENDGTKDAYISYLVTTHTDFKTFQKSDFSVRRRFRDFYFLYKTLYRDYPACAVPPLPDKHKVESYVTGDRFSPEFTQRRAWSLHRFIKRITLHPVLRRAPILAIFLESPDWNAHMRLRSSRGSNTSESGGGLFDNFTDTFVNAFTKVHKPDRRFIEVREKADKLDEDLNHVEKIVARVARREADLEADYAELATQFRKLVPLEPDIEVPLQIFAASVEETSRGFKALKDHTDQNYLGSLRDMEAYILSLKSLLKTREQKQLDFEALVEYRNKAVADRDSLANNPSSYYASNPLTSSPASFIRSKMEDMRGVDHEQSRRERIRKLELRIDELTREVESAKTTSEMFDEEVVREVADFERIKAVEFRDTLGALADKHIEFYQGVLNTWERFIVEMEGEIGVDDHQNDHRGGESVASYPQVNYYPVVLDGSLCISWNAHISRRRLTSEGTGLLCLQLRSFDPPRSSHPLIPDQQCVPEPASAAMRSLARSVLRPYVCPSCRRGLQSGRRGYASNSDQIPDIYDVVCVGGGPAGLALLAALRASPLTSELKVALIESQNLNKARNWSSAPHEFSNRCSSLTPSSVSFLQKIGAWKHVDSSRVQPYQEMHVWDGQTGSRISFDWSMETSPFENLRTVATMTENANLVRGLLSRIAELGDEGISIFSNTTVSSIQNGADHQDGPDLSAWPVLSLSPSPSAASSVPSTIAARLLVGADGINSPVRSFADISTDGWDYNRHGVVATLHQNGISAISPFSWGPIALLPLPNNHASLVWSTTVENATYLKSLPPQAFITMVNAAFRLSMTDLQYMLRLDPSSTTSSPSGEAISQHEDELQWRLQHTPLPSQIPPLVTSVQDRSVASFPLRFRHASSYISPRVALVGDAAHVIHPLAGQGLNLGLGDVASLVSAVEYAVSHGMDIGDLLSLERYVSERWAVNAKIGGVCDLLHRLYNVPGHGPVAWARSLGLDAIDKLPFVKSFIMKQAE
;
A
#
# COMPACT_ATOMS: atom_id res chain seq x y z
N MET A 1 16.88 -23.81 -41.06
CA MET A 1 15.96 -23.65 -42.20
C MET A 1 14.61 -24.05 -41.68
N GLU A 2 13.75 -23.06 -41.51
CA GLU A 2 12.50 -23.14 -40.75
C GLU A 2 11.30 -23.13 -41.74
N PRO A 3 10.05 -23.39 -41.29
CA PRO A 3 9.31 -22.38 -40.52
C PRO A 3 8.53 -22.91 -39.30
N HIS A 4 8.09 -21.95 -38.47
CA HIS A 4 7.04 -22.08 -37.45
C HIS A 4 5.75 -22.75 -37.95
N ASP A 5 4.95 -23.27 -37.00
CA ASP A 5 3.54 -22.86 -36.79
C ASP A 5 2.95 -23.56 -35.55
N ASP A 6 2.54 -22.79 -34.52
CA ASP A 6 1.60 -23.25 -33.47
C ASP A 6 1.04 -22.08 -32.63
N PHE A 7 0.26 -21.17 -33.24
CA PHE A 7 -0.52 -20.14 -32.51
C PHE A 7 -1.97 -19.99 -33.01
N ASP A 8 -2.47 -20.99 -33.74
CA ASP A 8 -3.78 -21.01 -34.43
C ASP A 8 -5.01 -21.21 -33.50
N SER A 9 -4.87 -20.92 -32.20
CA SER A 9 -5.91 -21.18 -31.19
C SER A 9 -6.82 -19.98 -30.88
N VAL A 10 -6.74 -18.90 -31.68
CA VAL A 10 -7.71 -17.79 -31.65
C VAL A 10 -8.26 -17.54 -33.05
N SER A 11 -9.56 -17.77 -33.24
CA SER A 11 -10.27 -17.55 -34.50
C SER A 11 -10.61 -16.07 -34.70
N TRP A 12 -9.66 -15.29 -35.22
CA TRP A 12 -9.86 -13.88 -35.55
C TRP A 12 -10.86 -13.70 -36.71
N ARG A 13 -11.79 -12.75 -36.58
CA ARG A 13 -12.80 -12.46 -37.60
C ARG A 13 -12.25 -11.53 -38.68
N ASN A 14 -11.82 -12.09 -39.80
CA ASN A 14 -11.66 -11.36 -41.07
C ASN A 14 -12.93 -11.53 -41.92
N ASP A 15 -13.55 -10.42 -42.35
CA ASP A 15 -14.72 -10.43 -43.26
C ASP A 15 -14.61 -9.27 -44.28
N PRO A 16 -14.16 -9.54 -45.51
CA PRO A 16 -14.15 -8.58 -46.62
C PRO A 16 -15.27 -8.89 -47.64
N GLN A 17 -16.18 -7.93 -47.87
CA GLN A 17 -17.21 -8.04 -48.91
C GLN A 17 -16.99 -7.06 -50.07
N SER A 18 -17.64 -7.38 -51.21
CA SER A 18 -17.40 -6.90 -52.59
C SER A 18 -16.06 -7.40 -53.21
N ASP A 19 -16.00 -7.89 -54.45
CA ASP A 19 -16.98 -7.77 -55.54
C ASP A 19 -17.30 -9.06 -56.35
N VAL A 20 -18.59 -9.20 -56.65
CA VAL A 20 -19.28 -9.75 -57.84
C VAL A 20 -18.57 -10.74 -58.84
N SER A 21 -19.23 -11.90 -59.04
CA SER A 21 -19.51 -12.63 -60.32
C SER A 21 -18.89 -14.01 -60.70
N ARG A 22 -19.76 -15.04 -60.56
CA ARG A 22 -20.08 -16.12 -61.56
C ARG A 22 -19.11 -17.33 -61.76
N PRO A 23 -19.55 -18.46 -62.38
CA PRO A 23 -19.55 -19.75 -61.65
C PRO A 23 -19.04 -20.98 -62.48
N THR A 24 -19.54 -22.19 -62.17
CA THR A 24 -19.35 -23.52 -62.84
C THR A 24 -18.09 -24.31 -62.43
N THR A 25 -18.07 -25.65 -62.31
CA THR A 25 -19.10 -26.72 -62.50
C THR A 25 -18.69 -28.05 -61.83
N ALA A 26 -19.68 -28.91 -61.48
CA ALA A 26 -19.59 -30.38 -61.24
C ALA A 26 -18.63 -30.86 -60.10
N GLY A 27 -18.86 -31.92 -59.34
CA GLY A 27 -19.57 -33.21 -59.54
C GLY A 27 -18.55 -34.35 -59.26
N THR A 28 -18.86 -35.54 -58.75
CA THR A 28 -20.11 -36.26 -58.39
C THR A 28 -19.79 -37.33 -57.31
N ASP A 29 -20.84 -37.92 -56.71
CA ASP A 29 -21.07 -39.34 -56.32
C ASP A 29 -19.90 -40.37 -56.36
N ALA A 30 -19.82 -41.42 -55.52
CA ALA A 30 -20.47 -41.80 -54.25
C ALA A 30 -19.81 -43.08 -53.66
N ASP A 31 -20.10 -43.38 -52.39
CA ASP A 31 -20.11 -44.68 -51.67
C ASP A 31 -19.07 -45.81 -51.89
N ASP A 32 -18.31 -46.03 -50.80
CA ASP A 32 -18.22 -47.28 -50.00
C ASP A 32 -17.03 -48.27 -50.09
N SER A 33 -16.57 -48.62 -48.88
CA SER A 33 -15.82 -49.81 -48.42
C SER A 33 -14.36 -50.06 -48.90
N GLY A 34 -13.51 -50.52 -47.96
CA GLY A 34 -12.48 -51.51 -48.30
C GLY A 34 -10.98 -51.21 -48.06
N ARG A 35 -10.55 -51.12 -46.79
CA ARG A 35 -9.19 -51.47 -46.30
C ARG A 35 -7.93 -50.87 -46.99
N SER A 36 -7.34 -49.89 -46.30
CA SER A 36 -5.92 -49.90 -45.87
C SER A 36 -4.81 -50.13 -46.92
N GLU A 37 -4.40 -49.05 -47.60
CA GLU A 37 -2.98 -48.84 -47.98
C GLU A 37 -2.45 -47.50 -47.41
N ARG A 38 -1.14 -47.26 -47.54
CA ARG A 38 -0.44 -46.09 -47.00
C ARG A 38 -0.20 -45.05 -48.10
N ASP A 39 -0.22 -43.77 -47.76
CA ASP A 39 0.11 -42.68 -48.68
C ASP A 39 1.18 -41.72 -48.12
N VAL A 40 1.79 -40.93 -48.99
CA VAL A 40 3.22 -40.57 -48.98
C VAL A 40 3.60 -39.42 -48.03
N ASN A 41 2.66 -38.81 -47.29
CA ASN A 41 2.91 -37.54 -46.56
C ASN A 41 2.83 -37.59 -45.01
N GLY A 42 3.23 -38.71 -44.40
CA GLY A 42 3.93 -38.76 -43.10
C GLY A 42 3.25 -38.33 -41.79
N LYS A 43 2.13 -37.57 -41.78
CA LYS A 43 1.49 -37.07 -40.55
C LYS A 43 0.46 -38.06 -39.97
N ARG A 44 0.50 -38.30 -38.66
CA ARG A 44 -0.52 -39.08 -37.93
C ARG A 44 -1.85 -38.31 -37.88
N ARG A 45 -2.93 -38.93 -38.35
CA ARG A 45 -4.31 -38.50 -38.07
C ARG A 45 -4.64 -38.78 -36.59
N MET A 46 -4.61 -37.76 -35.74
CA MET A 46 -5.23 -37.84 -34.42
C MET A 46 -6.75 -37.75 -34.58
N SER A 47 -7.47 -38.75 -34.05
CA SER A 47 -8.93 -38.77 -34.06
C SER A 47 -9.49 -37.82 -33.00
N ALA A 48 -10.14 -36.74 -33.42
CA ALA A 48 -10.97 -35.94 -32.53
C ALA A 48 -12.19 -36.76 -32.11
N ALA A 49 -12.31 -37.07 -30.82
CA ALA A 49 -13.55 -37.56 -30.24
C ALA A 49 -14.53 -36.38 -30.14
N GLN A 50 -15.54 -36.36 -31.01
CA GLN A 50 -16.45 -35.24 -31.18
C GLN A 50 -17.80 -35.57 -30.53
N GLU A 51 -17.93 -35.28 -29.24
CA GLU A 51 -19.24 -35.24 -28.58
C GLU A 51 -19.99 -33.96 -29.03
N PRO A 52 -21.25 -34.04 -29.45
CA PRO A 52 -22.03 -32.88 -29.89
C PRO A 52 -22.47 -32.04 -28.68
N GLN A 53 -21.63 -31.09 -28.28
CA GLN A 53 -21.87 -30.20 -27.12
C GLN A 53 -22.86 -29.06 -27.43
N ALA A 54 -24.01 -29.37 -28.04
CA ALA A 54 -25.03 -28.39 -28.43
C ALA A 54 -26.44 -28.93 -28.22
N GLY A 55 -27.39 -28.05 -27.89
CA GLY A 55 -28.80 -28.41 -27.71
C GLY A 55 -29.45 -28.88 -29.04
N PRO A 56 -30.53 -29.67 -28.97
CA PRO A 56 -31.20 -30.26 -30.15
C PRO A 56 -31.89 -29.25 -31.09
N LEU A 57 -31.71 -27.94 -30.86
CA LEU A 57 -32.24 -26.83 -31.64
C LEU A 57 -31.14 -25.90 -32.19
N ALA A 58 -29.86 -26.17 -31.92
CA ALA A 58 -28.74 -25.31 -32.31
C ALA A 58 -28.57 -25.26 -33.83
N ASP A 59 -28.60 -24.04 -34.39
CA ASP A 59 -28.35 -23.80 -35.81
C ASP A 59 -26.84 -23.54 -36.07
N ALA A 60 -26.39 -23.63 -37.32
CA ALA A 60 -25.01 -23.34 -37.70
C ALA A 60 -24.57 -21.92 -37.31
N VAL A 61 -25.51 -20.97 -37.29
CA VAL A 61 -25.31 -19.57 -36.86
C VAL A 61 -25.12 -19.43 -35.35
N ASP A 62 -25.77 -20.30 -34.56
CA ASP A 62 -25.59 -20.36 -33.11
C ASP A 62 -24.26 -21.02 -32.75
N LEU A 63 -23.90 -22.09 -33.47
CA LEU A 63 -22.61 -22.78 -33.37
C LEU A 63 -21.42 -21.88 -33.78
N ALA A 64 -21.64 -20.97 -34.73
CA ALA A 64 -20.68 -19.92 -35.10
C ALA A 64 -20.61 -18.74 -34.10
N GLY A 65 -21.41 -18.76 -33.03
CA GLY A 65 -21.42 -17.72 -32.00
C GLY A 65 -21.94 -16.36 -32.48
N ILE A 66 -22.87 -16.35 -33.44
CA ILE A 66 -23.42 -15.12 -34.05
C ILE A 66 -24.76 -14.72 -33.38
N GLY A 67 -25.58 -15.68 -32.93
CA GLY A 67 -26.92 -15.43 -32.38
C GLY A 67 -26.96 -14.50 -31.15
N ASP A 68 -27.97 -13.62 -31.12
CA ASP A 68 -28.25 -12.66 -30.04
C ASP A 68 -29.24 -13.23 -29.02
N GLY A 69 -28.76 -14.17 -28.20
CA GLY A 69 -29.49 -14.65 -27.02
C GLY A 69 -29.31 -13.74 -25.79
N VAL A 70 -30.26 -13.85 -24.86
CA VAL A 70 -30.08 -13.42 -23.46
C VAL A 70 -29.50 -14.59 -22.66
N LEU A 71 -28.61 -14.27 -21.71
CA LEU A 71 -28.07 -15.20 -20.71
C LEU A 71 -28.09 -14.48 -19.36
N GLU A 72 -29.12 -14.74 -18.56
CA GLU A 72 -29.25 -14.21 -17.20
C GLU A 72 -28.87 -15.27 -16.17
N CYS A 73 -28.10 -14.86 -15.16
CA CYS A 73 -27.58 -15.74 -14.13
C CYS A 73 -27.64 -15.06 -12.76
N THR A 74 -28.40 -15.66 -11.83
CA THR A 74 -28.44 -15.24 -10.43
C THR A 74 -27.58 -16.17 -9.58
N VAL A 75 -26.91 -15.62 -8.55
CA VAL A 75 -26.09 -16.40 -7.61
C VAL A 75 -26.53 -16.05 -6.19
N GLY A 76 -26.92 -17.06 -5.41
CA GLY A 76 -27.48 -16.85 -4.08
C GLY A 76 -27.56 -18.12 -3.23
N SER A 77 -28.41 -18.07 -2.21
CA SER A 77 -28.72 -19.20 -1.31
C SER A 77 -27.48 -19.98 -0.83
N PRO A 78 -26.56 -19.33 -0.09
CA PRO A 78 -25.37 -20.01 0.44
C PRO A 78 -25.78 -21.20 1.32
N LEU A 79 -25.17 -22.36 1.08
CA LEU A 79 -25.39 -23.59 1.83
C LEU A 79 -24.05 -24.17 2.30
N LYS A 80 -24.01 -24.60 3.56
CA LYS A 80 -22.89 -25.31 4.15
C LYS A 80 -23.02 -26.81 3.85
N GLU A 81 -22.16 -27.32 2.97
CA GLU A 81 -22.09 -28.74 2.62
C GLU A 81 -21.05 -29.46 3.49
N ASN A 82 -21.28 -30.76 3.74
CA ASN A 82 -20.44 -31.64 4.57
C ASN A 82 -20.21 -31.13 6.02
N ASP A 83 -21.24 -30.56 6.66
CA ASP A 83 -21.12 -30.06 8.03
C ASP A 83 -20.72 -31.18 9.03
N GLY A 84 -20.01 -30.80 10.09
CA GLY A 84 -19.36 -31.70 11.04
C GLY A 84 -18.07 -32.37 10.52
N THR A 85 -17.73 -32.27 9.23
CA THR A 85 -16.49 -32.82 8.66
C THR A 85 -15.37 -31.78 8.54
N LYS A 86 -14.12 -32.23 8.40
CA LYS A 86 -12.97 -31.34 8.13
C LYS A 86 -13.03 -30.65 6.75
N ASP A 87 -13.78 -31.23 5.82
CA ASP A 87 -13.94 -30.78 4.42
C ASP A 87 -15.23 -29.97 4.19
N ALA A 88 -15.83 -29.43 5.25
CA ALA A 88 -17.00 -28.56 5.16
C ALA A 88 -16.70 -27.29 4.33
N TYR A 89 -17.55 -26.99 3.35
CA TYR A 89 -17.43 -25.80 2.48
C TYR A 89 -18.79 -25.16 2.20
N ILE A 90 -18.77 -23.91 1.74
CA ILE A 90 -19.97 -23.21 1.27
C ILE A 90 -20.13 -23.39 -0.24
N SER A 91 -21.32 -23.83 -0.66
CA SER A 91 -21.78 -23.78 -2.05
C SER A 91 -22.83 -22.67 -2.24
N TYR A 92 -22.89 -22.14 -3.45
CA TYR A 92 -23.85 -21.14 -3.89
C TYR A 92 -24.73 -21.78 -4.95
N LEU A 93 -26.03 -21.47 -4.94
CA LEU A 93 -26.93 -21.82 -6.02
C LEU A 93 -26.72 -20.81 -7.15
N VAL A 94 -26.41 -21.32 -8.34
CA VAL A 94 -26.34 -20.55 -9.59
C VAL A 94 -27.57 -20.95 -10.41
N THR A 95 -28.51 -20.04 -10.58
CA THR A 95 -29.71 -20.26 -11.43
C THR A 95 -29.50 -19.51 -12.74
N THR A 96 -29.70 -20.22 -13.85
CA THR A 96 -29.47 -19.73 -15.21
C THR A 96 -30.78 -19.73 -15.99
N HIS A 97 -31.06 -18.63 -16.67
CA HIS A 97 -32.15 -18.44 -17.62
C HIS A 97 -31.52 -18.02 -18.96
N THR A 98 -31.76 -18.77 -20.04
CA THR A 98 -31.02 -18.58 -21.30
C THR A 98 -31.84 -18.89 -22.55
N ASP A 99 -31.76 -17.99 -23.53
CA ASP A 99 -32.28 -18.20 -24.89
C ASP A 99 -31.25 -18.81 -25.84
N PHE A 100 -29.99 -18.98 -25.39
CA PHE A 100 -28.92 -19.54 -26.23
C PHE A 100 -29.11 -21.04 -26.45
N LYS A 101 -29.39 -21.42 -27.71
CA LYS A 101 -29.52 -22.83 -28.15
C LYS A 101 -28.26 -23.69 -27.97
N THR A 102 -27.14 -23.09 -27.57
CA THR A 102 -25.91 -23.79 -27.16
C THR A 102 -26.15 -24.67 -25.91
N PHE A 103 -27.02 -24.24 -25.00
CA PHE A 103 -27.42 -25.01 -23.82
C PHE A 103 -28.51 -26.03 -24.17
N GLN A 104 -28.66 -27.09 -23.37
CA GLN A 104 -29.68 -28.12 -23.57
C GLN A 104 -31.04 -27.74 -22.95
N LYS A 105 -31.08 -26.71 -22.10
CA LYS A 105 -32.27 -26.23 -21.38
C LYS A 105 -32.25 -24.70 -21.28
N SER A 106 -33.44 -24.09 -21.28
CA SER A 106 -33.61 -22.65 -21.00
C SER A 106 -33.38 -22.32 -19.52
N ASP A 107 -33.93 -23.15 -18.63
CA ASP A 107 -33.98 -22.90 -17.20
C ASP A 107 -33.34 -24.06 -16.44
N PHE A 108 -32.30 -23.77 -15.66
CA PHE A 108 -31.61 -24.76 -14.84
C PHE A 108 -30.86 -24.11 -13.67
N SER A 109 -30.53 -24.91 -12.65
CA SER A 109 -29.71 -24.46 -11.55
C SER A 109 -28.68 -25.51 -11.13
N VAL A 110 -27.50 -25.03 -10.73
CA VAL A 110 -26.37 -25.85 -10.28
C VAL A 110 -25.78 -25.28 -9.00
N ARG A 111 -25.19 -26.13 -8.15
CA ARG A 111 -24.38 -25.67 -7.02
C ARG A 111 -22.90 -25.58 -7.39
N ARG A 112 -22.25 -24.51 -6.94
CA ARG A 112 -20.81 -24.22 -7.15
C ARG A 112 -20.22 -23.65 -5.87
N ARG A 113 -19.03 -24.09 -5.47
CA ARG A 113 -18.29 -23.49 -4.33
C ARG A 113 -17.28 -22.45 -4.84
N PHE A 114 -16.82 -21.55 -3.98
CA PHE A 114 -15.92 -20.44 -4.34
C PHE A 114 -14.67 -20.86 -5.16
N ARG A 115 -14.06 -22.03 -4.86
CA ARG A 115 -12.92 -22.58 -5.61
C ARG A 115 -13.23 -22.87 -7.09
N ASP A 116 -14.48 -23.15 -7.41
CA ASP A 116 -14.91 -23.49 -8.76
C ASP A 116 -15.00 -22.23 -9.64
N PHE A 117 -15.57 -21.14 -9.08
CA PHE A 117 -15.51 -19.81 -9.69
C PHE A 117 -14.05 -19.34 -9.90
N TYR A 118 -13.16 -19.61 -8.94
CA TYR A 118 -11.73 -19.28 -9.07
C TYR A 118 -11.03 -20.05 -10.21
N PHE A 119 -11.44 -21.30 -10.49
CA PHE A 119 -10.97 -22.04 -11.65
C PHE A 119 -11.52 -21.46 -12.96
N LEU A 120 -12.81 -21.07 -13.00
CA LEU A 120 -13.42 -20.38 -14.14
C LEU A 120 -12.67 -19.07 -14.46
N TYR A 121 -12.51 -18.19 -13.48
CA TYR A 121 -11.78 -16.92 -13.61
C TYR A 121 -10.36 -17.12 -14.16
N LYS A 122 -9.57 -18.01 -13.54
CA LYS A 122 -8.20 -18.30 -14.01
C LYS A 122 -8.15 -18.89 -15.42
N THR A 123 -9.18 -19.62 -15.84
CA THR A 123 -9.27 -20.15 -17.19
C THR A 123 -9.60 -19.03 -18.18
N LEU A 124 -10.58 -18.18 -17.88
CA LEU A 124 -10.95 -17.03 -18.73
C LEU A 124 -9.79 -16.04 -18.87
N TYR A 125 -9.13 -15.66 -17.77
CA TYR A 125 -7.99 -14.72 -17.78
C TYR A 125 -6.81 -15.21 -18.64
N ARG A 126 -6.61 -16.53 -18.73
CA ARG A 126 -5.56 -17.13 -19.57
C ARG A 126 -6.01 -17.32 -21.02
N ASP A 127 -7.24 -17.78 -21.23
CA ASP A 127 -7.76 -18.13 -22.55
C ASP A 127 -8.20 -16.87 -23.35
N TYR A 128 -8.40 -15.72 -22.70
CA TYR A 128 -8.81 -14.43 -23.31
C TYR A 128 -7.96 -13.23 -22.83
N PRO A 129 -6.68 -13.13 -23.22
CA PRO A 129 -5.74 -12.11 -22.70
C PRO A 129 -5.98 -10.67 -23.19
N ALA A 130 -6.90 -10.46 -24.14
CA ALA A 130 -7.25 -9.14 -24.68
C ALA A 130 -8.56 -8.55 -24.10
N CYS A 131 -9.26 -9.29 -23.24
CA CYS A 131 -10.49 -8.84 -22.57
C CYS A 131 -10.20 -8.43 -21.11
N ALA A 132 -10.96 -7.47 -20.58
CA ALA A 132 -10.94 -7.12 -19.16
C ALA A 132 -11.78 -8.16 -18.40
N VAL A 133 -11.19 -9.32 -18.12
CA VAL A 133 -11.86 -10.38 -17.36
C VAL A 133 -12.13 -9.89 -15.93
N PRO A 134 -13.40 -9.79 -15.48
CA PRO A 134 -13.72 -9.19 -14.19
C PRO A 134 -13.14 -10.06 -13.06
N PRO A 135 -12.47 -9.46 -12.05
CA PRO A 135 -11.88 -10.21 -10.95
C PRO A 135 -12.94 -10.77 -10.01
N LEU A 136 -12.53 -11.79 -9.26
CA LEU A 136 -13.28 -12.29 -8.11
C LEU A 136 -12.99 -11.44 -6.87
N PRO A 137 -13.92 -11.37 -5.91
CA PRO A 137 -13.68 -10.70 -4.63
C PRO A 137 -12.49 -11.34 -3.92
N ASP A 138 -11.51 -10.52 -3.52
CA ASP A 138 -10.28 -11.00 -2.89
C ASP A 138 -10.58 -11.72 -1.57
N LYS A 139 -9.97 -12.90 -1.42
CA LYS A 139 -10.05 -13.71 -0.20
C LYS A 139 -9.61 -12.89 1.01
N HIS A 140 -8.54 -12.11 0.90
CA HIS A 140 -7.98 -11.36 2.02
C HIS A 140 -8.80 -10.10 2.34
N LYS A 141 -9.22 -9.28 1.36
CA LYS A 141 -10.17 -8.18 1.60
C LYS A 141 -11.48 -8.67 2.25
N VAL A 142 -12.06 -9.79 1.82
CA VAL A 142 -13.31 -10.31 2.42
C VAL A 142 -13.10 -10.91 3.82
N GLU A 143 -11.92 -11.45 4.10
CA GLU A 143 -11.54 -11.94 5.45
C GLU A 143 -11.09 -10.80 6.40
N SER A 144 -10.66 -9.63 5.91
CA SER A 144 -10.20 -8.52 6.77
C SER A 144 -11.32 -7.61 7.31
N TYR A 145 -12.50 -7.62 6.69
CA TYR A 145 -13.64 -6.77 7.10
C TYR A 145 -14.74 -7.53 7.85
N VAL A 146 -14.52 -8.81 8.18
CA VAL A 146 -15.46 -9.60 8.98
C VAL A 146 -14.72 -10.23 10.16
N THR A 147 -14.95 -9.70 11.36
CA THR A 147 -14.45 -10.22 12.64
C THR A 147 -15.23 -11.48 13.09
N GLY A 148 -15.37 -12.44 12.19
CA GLY A 148 -16.25 -13.61 12.37
C GLY A 148 -15.83 -14.82 11.53
N ASP A 149 -16.51 -15.94 11.75
CA ASP A 149 -16.21 -17.21 11.08
C ASP A 149 -16.47 -17.14 9.57
N ARG A 150 -15.67 -17.89 8.80
CA ARG A 150 -15.80 -18.08 7.33
C ARG A 150 -17.12 -18.76 6.92
N PHE A 151 -17.88 -19.27 7.87
CA PHE A 151 -19.21 -19.85 7.71
C PHE A 151 -20.34 -18.93 8.22
N SER A 152 -20.04 -17.70 8.67
CA SER A 152 -21.04 -16.74 9.15
C SER A 152 -22.01 -16.30 8.02
N PRO A 153 -23.27 -15.96 8.35
CA PRO A 153 -24.27 -15.56 7.35
C PRO A 153 -23.84 -14.29 6.61
N GLU A 154 -23.33 -13.28 7.31
CA GLU A 154 -22.86 -12.01 6.73
C GLU A 154 -21.73 -12.22 5.70
N PHE A 155 -20.69 -12.98 6.06
CA PHE A 155 -19.56 -13.31 5.18
C PHE A 155 -20.01 -14.09 3.94
N THR A 156 -20.90 -15.06 4.12
CA THR A 156 -21.38 -15.90 3.02
C THR A 156 -22.36 -15.16 2.10
N GLN A 157 -23.20 -14.27 2.65
CA GLN A 157 -24.12 -13.44 1.87
C GLN A 157 -23.40 -12.30 1.13
N ARG A 158 -22.48 -11.57 1.77
CA ARG A 158 -21.61 -10.58 1.11
C ARG A 158 -20.82 -11.20 -0.04
N ARG A 159 -20.27 -12.41 0.15
CA ARG A 159 -19.61 -13.17 -0.93
C ARG A 159 -20.59 -13.60 -2.03
N ALA A 160 -21.83 -13.97 -1.72
CA ALA A 160 -22.84 -14.30 -2.72
C ALA A 160 -23.13 -13.10 -3.64
N TRP A 161 -23.30 -11.90 -3.09
CA TRP A 161 -23.48 -10.67 -3.87
C TRP A 161 -22.32 -10.39 -4.83
N SER A 162 -21.08 -10.51 -4.36
CA SER A 162 -19.88 -10.35 -5.21
C SER A 162 -19.78 -11.43 -6.30
N LEU A 163 -20.14 -12.70 -6.00
CA LEU A 163 -20.17 -13.77 -6.99
C LEU A 163 -21.28 -13.59 -8.04
N HIS A 164 -22.44 -13.06 -7.65
CA HIS A 164 -23.50 -12.68 -8.59
C HIS A 164 -23.01 -11.58 -9.55
N ARG A 165 -22.43 -10.50 -9.01
CA ARG A 165 -21.91 -9.39 -9.84
C ARG A 165 -20.76 -9.84 -10.76
N PHE A 166 -19.87 -10.74 -10.30
CA PHE A 166 -18.87 -11.40 -11.15
C PHE A 166 -19.48 -12.16 -12.34
N ILE A 167 -20.47 -13.03 -12.11
CA ILE A 167 -21.13 -13.76 -13.20
C ILE A 167 -21.92 -12.82 -14.12
N LYS A 168 -22.65 -11.84 -13.56
CA LYS A 168 -23.45 -10.88 -14.35
C LYS A 168 -22.58 -10.04 -15.29
N ARG A 169 -21.39 -9.62 -14.86
CA ARG A 169 -20.40 -8.97 -15.75
C ARG A 169 -19.97 -9.87 -16.91
N ILE A 170 -19.70 -11.16 -16.63
CA ILE A 170 -19.32 -12.14 -17.65
C ILE A 170 -20.46 -12.39 -18.66
N THR A 171 -21.71 -12.53 -18.23
CA THR A 171 -22.83 -12.80 -19.14
C THR A 171 -23.26 -11.58 -19.96
N LEU A 172 -23.02 -10.36 -19.44
CA LEU A 172 -23.21 -9.11 -20.18
C LEU A 172 -22.11 -8.83 -21.23
N HIS A 173 -20.96 -9.49 -21.17
CA HIS A 173 -19.81 -9.26 -22.06
C HIS A 173 -19.89 -10.14 -23.33
N PRO A 174 -19.87 -9.56 -24.55
CA PRO A 174 -20.23 -10.29 -25.78
C PRO A 174 -19.31 -11.45 -26.16
N VAL A 175 -18.05 -11.41 -25.72
CA VAL A 175 -17.06 -12.49 -25.91
C VAL A 175 -17.17 -13.52 -24.79
N LEU A 176 -16.99 -13.12 -23.52
CA LEU A 176 -16.93 -14.06 -22.40
C LEU A 176 -18.24 -14.83 -22.17
N ARG A 177 -19.41 -14.25 -22.48
CA ARG A 177 -20.71 -14.94 -22.41
C ARG A 177 -20.81 -16.17 -23.34
N ARG A 178 -19.98 -16.23 -24.38
CA ARG A 178 -19.89 -17.34 -25.36
C ARG A 178 -18.71 -18.29 -25.08
N ALA A 179 -17.96 -18.10 -23.99
CA ALA A 179 -16.79 -18.92 -23.68
C ALA A 179 -17.20 -20.38 -23.35
N PRO A 180 -16.63 -21.42 -24.01
CA PRO A 180 -17.04 -22.81 -23.78
C PRO A 180 -16.87 -23.30 -22.33
N ILE A 181 -15.91 -22.73 -21.59
CA ILE A 181 -15.72 -23.02 -20.16
C ILE A 181 -16.86 -22.48 -19.29
N LEU A 182 -17.51 -21.37 -19.68
CA LEU A 182 -18.67 -20.82 -18.98
C LEU A 182 -19.90 -21.71 -19.17
N ALA A 183 -20.17 -22.15 -20.41
CA ALA A 183 -21.28 -23.06 -20.68
C ALA A 183 -21.18 -24.35 -19.85
N ILE A 184 -20.00 -24.97 -19.82
CA ILE A 184 -19.71 -26.15 -18.98
C ILE A 184 -19.84 -25.81 -17.48
N PHE A 185 -19.39 -24.63 -17.04
CA PHE A 185 -19.53 -24.19 -15.64
C PHE A 185 -20.98 -23.99 -15.21
N LEU A 186 -21.86 -23.53 -16.09
CA LEU A 186 -23.27 -23.31 -15.78
C LEU A 186 -24.06 -24.64 -15.85
N GLU A 187 -23.86 -25.48 -16.87
CA GLU A 187 -24.75 -26.63 -17.12
C GLU A 187 -24.26 -27.98 -16.55
N SER A 188 -22.95 -28.23 -16.47
CA SER A 188 -22.42 -29.58 -16.17
C SER A 188 -22.61 -30.00 -14.71
N PRO A 189 -23.19 -31.18 -14.39
CA PRO A 189 -23.19 -31.70 -13.02
C PRO A 189 -21.77 -32.05 -12.54
N ASP A 190 -20.94 -32.62 -13.41
CA ASP A 190 -19.63 -33.21 -13.08
C ASP A 190 -18.45 -32.24 -13.28
N TRP A 191 -18.61 -30.99 -12.84
CA TRP A 191 -17.57 -29.94 -12.92
C TRP A 191 -16.18 -30.37 -12.39
N ASN A 192 -16.14 -31.21 -11.34
CA ASN A 192 -14.89 -31.75 -10.80
C ASN A 192 -14.12 -32.65 -11.78
N ALA A 193 -14.77 -33.30 -12.74
CA ALA A 193 -14.11 -34.07 -13.80
C ALA A 193 -13.45 -33.14 -14.83
N HIS A 194 -14.18 -32.11 -15.30
CA HIS A 194 -13.65 -31.12 -16.24
C HIS A 194 -12.43 -30.37 -15.70
N MET A 195 -12.42 -30.00 -14.41
CA MET A 195 -11.24 -29.38 -13.77
C MET A 195 -10.01 -30.29 -13.85
N ARG A 196 -10.15 -31.61 -13.61
CA ARG A 196 -9.04 -32.58 -13.66
C ARG A 196 -8.53 -32.75 -15.09
N LEU A 197 -9.45 -32.88 -16.06
CA LEU A 197 -9.14 -33.02 -17.49
C LEU A 197 -8.38 -31.80 -18.04
N ARG A 198 -8.85 -30.57 -17.76
CA ARG A 198 -8.14 -29.34 -18.17
C ARG A 198 -6.80 -29.16 -17.45
N SER A 199 -6.67 -29.61 -16.19
CA SER A 199 -5.39 -29.57 -15.45
C SER A 199 -4.33 -30.48 -16.06
N SER A 200 -4.70 -31.71 -16.46
CA SER A 200 -3.77 -32.66 -17.09
C SER A 200 -3.24 -32.18 -18.43
N ARG A 201 -4.05 -31.45 -19.21
CA ARG A 201 -3.71 -31.02 -20.57
C ARG A 201 -2.60 -29.96 -20.64
N GLY A 202 -2.25 -29.34 -19.50
CA GLY A 202 -1.10 -28.44 -19.37
C GLY A 202 0.24 -29.12 -19.02
N SER A 203 0.31 -30.46 -19.02
CA SER A 203 1.47 -31.23 -18.53
C SER A 203 2.34 -31.87 -19.62
N ASN A 204 2.00 -31.69 -20.92
CA ASN A 204 2.56 -32.48 -22.02
C ASN A 204 3.37 -31.68 -23.07
N THR A 205 3.65 -30.40 -22.84
CA THR A 205 4.71 -29.68 -23.57
C THR A 205 6.06 -30.05 -22.98
N SER A 206 6.79 -30.94 -23.66
CA SER A 206 8.11 -31.42 -23.22
C SER A 206 9.16 -30.31 -23.27
N GLU A 207 9.95 -30.17 -22.20
CA GLU A 207 11.05 -29.20 -22.11
C GLU A 207 12.11 -29.43 -23.20
N SER A 208 12.48 -28.36 -23.90
CA SER A 208 13.77 -28.26 -24.61
C SER A 208 14.16 -26.80 -24.83
N GLY A 209 14.93 -26.23 -23.91
CA GLY A 209 15.78 -25.06 -24.19
C GLY A 209 15.10 -23.71 -24.46
N GLY A 210 14.13 -23.29 -23.64
CA GLY A 210 13.65 -21.89 -23.59
C GLY A 210 13.37 -21.49 -22.15
N GLY A 211 14.04 -20.46 -21.64
CA GLY A 211 14.15 -20.23 -20.19
C GLY A 211 13.02 -19.38 -19.60
N LEU A 212 12.57 -19.74 -18.41
CA LEU A 212 11.75 -18.86 -17.55
C LEU A 212 12.46 -17.54 -17.17
N PHE A 213 13.73 -17.36 -17.54
CA PHE A 213 14.48 -16.12 -17.39
C PHE A 213 14.30 -15.16 -18.56
N ASP A 214 14.07 -15.62 -19.79
CA ASP A 214 14.10 -14.76 -20.98
C ASP A 214 12.93 -13.76 -20.98
N ASN A 215 11.70 -14.24 -20.69
CA ASN A 215 10.54 -13.38 -20.44
C ASN A 215 10.77 -12.41 -19.27
N PHE A 216 11.56 -12.79 -18.26
CA PHE A 216 11.88 -11.90 -17.14
C PHE A 216 12.89 -10.82 -17.52
N THR A 217 13.93 -11.14 -18.31
CA THR A 217 14.88 -10.13 -18.78
C THR A 217 14.22 -9.12 -19.70
N ASP A 218 13.43 -9.55 -20.68
CA ASP A 218 12.80 -8.62 -21.63
C ASP A 218 11.71 -7.78 -20.94
N THR A 219 10.92 -8.36 -20.03
CA THR A 219 9.96 -7.58 -19.22
C THR A 219 10.68 -6.57 -18.32
N PHE A 220 11.81 -6.91 -17.69
CA PHE A 220 12.55 -5.97 -16.83
C PHE A 220 13.33 -4.89 -17.61
N VAL A 221 13.79 -5.18 -18.83
CA VAL A 221 14.42 -4.17 -19.70
C VAL A 221 13.36 -3.23 -20.26
N ASN A 222 12.25 -3.76 -20.79
CA ASN A 222 11.19 -2.95 -21.39
C ASN A 222 10.37 -2.16 -20.33
N ALA A 223 10.30 -2.62 -19.07
CA ALA A 223 9.59 -1.89 -18.00
C ALA A 223 10.17 -0.50 -17.66
N PHE A 224 11.39 -0.17 -18.11
CA PHE A 224 11.99 1.17 -17.94
C PHE A 224 12.03 2.00 -19.22
N THR A 225 11.72 1.42 -20.39
CA THR A 225 11.55 2.15 -21.65
C THR A 225 10.11 2.66 -21.77
N LYS A 226 9.94 3.91 -22.22
CA LYS A 226 8.62 4.47 -22.53
C LYS A 226 8.36 4.36 -24.03
N VAL A 227 7.15 3.93 -24.39
CA VAL A 227 6.62 3.92 -25.76
C VAL A 227 6.94 5.25 -26.43
N HIS A 228 7.61 5.21 -27.59
CA HIS A 228 8.19 6.40 -28.22
C HIS A 228 7.12 7.37 -28.72
N LYS A 229 5.90 6.88 -29.00
CA LYS A 229 4.74 7.68 -29.41
C LYS A 229 3.44 7.10 -28.85
N PRO A 230 3.04 7.46 -27.61
CA PRO A 230 1.79 6.96 -27.04
C PRO A 230 0.56 7.56 -27.76
N ASP A 231 -0.45 6.74 -28.05
CA ASP A 231 -1.71 7.22 -28.63
C ASP A 231 -2.58 7.90 -27.55
N ARG A 232 -3.12 9.07 -27.91
CA ARG A 232 -3.99 9.89 -27.06
C ARG A 232 -5.25 9.14 -26.64
N ARG A 233 -5.78 8.25 -27.48
CA ARG A 233 -7.00 7.47 -27.16
C ARG A 233 -6.83 6.70 -25.84
N PHE A 234 -5.73 5.97 -25.69
CA PHE A 234 -5.47 5.17 -24.49
C PHE A 234 -5.02 6.02 -23.30
N ILE A 235 -4.39 7.19 -23.53
CA ILE A 235 -4.11 8.18 -22.46
C ILE A 235 -5.43 8.68 -21.86
N GLU A 236 -6.37 9.13 -22.69
CA GLU A 236 -7.67 9.61 -22.22
C GLU A 236 -8.47 8.52 -21.48
N VAL A 237 -8.39 7.27 -21.93
CA VAL A 237 -9.05 6.13 -21.25
C VAL A 237 -8.38 5.86 -19.90
N ARG A 238 -7.05 5.89 -19.81
CA ARG A 238 -6.33 5.76 -18.54
C ARG A 238 -6.70 6.88 -17.58
N GLU A 239 -6.68 8.14 -18.02
CA GLU A 239 -7.05 9.29 -17.18
C GLU A 239 -8.51 9.21 -16.69
N LYS A 240 -9.45 8.74 -17.53
CA LYS A 240 -10.85 8.47 -17.12
C LYS A 240 -10.94 7.32 -16.11
N ALA A 241 -10.15 6.26 -16.28
CA ALA A 241 -10.09 5.11 -15.37
C ALA A 241 -9.42 5.46 -14.03
N ASP A 242 -8.37 6.29 -14.03
CA ASP A 242 -7.70 6.80 -12.84
C ASP A 242 -8.63 7.73 -12.05
N LYS A 243 -9.29 8.68 -12.71
CA LYS A 243 -10.28 9.53 -12.05
C LYS A 243 -11.44 8.73 -11.46
N LEU A 244 -11.98 7.75 -12.18
CA LEU A 244 -13.09 6.92 -11.68
C LEU A 244 -12.69 6.09 -10.44
N ASP A 245 -11.42 5.67 -10.36
CA ASP A 245 -10.83 4.97 -9.21
C ASP A 245 -10.79 5.87 -7.97
N GLU A 246 -10.39 7.15 -8.15
CA GLU A 246 -10.39 8.19 -7.12
C GLU A 246 -11.82 8.57 -6.67
N ASP A 247 -12.72 8.84 -7.62
CA ASP A 247 -14.13 9.19 -7.36
C ASP A 247 -14.83 8.05 -6.59
N LEU A 248 -14.61 6.78 -6.96
CA LEU A 248 -15.15 5.63 -6.24
C LEU A 248 -14.54 5.44 -4.86
N ASN A 249 -13.23 5.62 -4.71
CA ASN A 249 -12.57 5.58 -3.39
C ASN A 249 -13.12 6.67 -2.45
N HIS A 250 -13.51 7.83 -2.99
CA HIS A 250 -14.15 8.89 -2.20
C HIS A 250 -15.59 8.50 -1.81
N VAL A 251 -16.39 7.99 -2.74
CA VAL A 251 -17.77 7.54 -2.49
C VAL A 251 -17.79 6.37 -1.49
N GLU A 252 -16.89 5.39 -1.62
CA GLU A 252 -16.75 4.28 -0.66
C GLU A 252 -16.56 4.80 0.77
N LYS A 253 -15.65 5.76 0.97
CA LYS A 253 -15.37 6.37 2.28
C LYS A 253 -16.54 7.20 2.82
N ILE A 254 -17.46 7.67 1.97
CA ILE A 254 -18.74 8.27 2.41
C ILE A 254 -19.72 7.16 2.82
N VAL A 255 -19.96 6.18 1.96
CA VAL A 255 -20.93 5.09 2.20
C VAL A 255 -20.56 4.26 3.43
N ALA A 256 -19.27 3.98 3.66
CA ALA A 256 -18.79 3.32 4.87
C ALA A 256 -19.01 4.13 6.16
N ARG A 257 -19.13 5.47 6.07
CA ARG A 257 -19.53 6.32 7.21
C ARG A 257 -21.05 6.37 7.38
N VAL A 258 -21.81 6.34 6.29
CA VAL A 258 -23.28 6.22 6.31
C VAL A 258 -23.70 4.89 6.96
N ALA A 259 -23.15 3.76 6.52
CA ALA A 259 -23.45 2.44 7.09
C ALA A 259 -23.10 2.32 8.58
N ARG A 260 -22.03 2.98 9.04
CA ARG A 260 -21.73 3.11 10.48
C ARG A 260 -22.78 3.95 11.20
N ARG A 261 -23.20 5.09 10.63
CA ARG A 261 -24.23 5.92 11.26
C ARG A 261 -25.60 5.24 11.29
N GLU A 262 -25.93 4.43 10.29
CA GLU A 262 -27.11 3.55 10.30
C GLU A 262 -26.99 2.46 11.38
N ALA A 263 -25.78 1.98 11.69
CA ALA A 263 -25.52 1.08 12.81
C ALA A 263 -25.63 1.74 14.18
N ASP A 264 -25.15 2.98 14.34
CA ASP A 264 -25.38 3.77 15.56
C ASP A 264 -26.89 3.94 15.80
N LEU A 265 -27.64 4.31 14.75
CA LEU A 265 -29.09 4.55 14.83
C LEU A 265 -29.90 3.27 15.09
N GLU A 266 -29.51 2.12 14.54
CA GLU A 266 -30.08 0.81 14.94
C GLU A 266 -29.99 0.64 16.46
N ALA A 267 -28.79 0.85 17.02
CA ALA A 267 -28.50 0.64 18.44
C ALA A 267 -29.20 1.67 19.33
N ASP A 268 -29.13 2.96 18.97
CA ASP A 268 -29.78 4.07 19.69
C ASP A 268 -31.30 3.80 19.84
N TYR A 269 -31.98 3.39 18.77
CA TYR A 269 -33.42 3.09 18.79
C TYR A 269 -33.72 1.77 19.53
N ALA A 270 -32.87 0.74 19.41
CA ALA A 270 -33.03 -0.51 20.14
C ALA A 270 -32.87 -0.32 21.67
N GLU A 271 -31.91 0.50 22.09
CA GLU A 271 -31.77 0.88 23.49
C GLU A 271 -32.96 1.74 23.94
N LEU A 272 -33.38 2.75 23.16
CA LEU A 272 -34.51 3.61 23.51
C LEU A 272 -35.79 2.79 23.79
N ALA A 273 -36.16 1.87 22.90
CA ALA A 273 -37.26 0.93 23.12
C ALA A 273 -37.07 0.08 24.40
N THR A 274 -35.83 -0.35 24.66
CA THR A 274 -35.47 -1.14 25.85
C THR A 274 -35.54 -0.32 27.15
N GLN A 275 -35.26 0.98 27.12
CA GLN A 275 -35.42 1.87 28.28
C GLN A 275 -36.91 2.17 28.55
N PHE A 276 -37.72 2.42 27.50
CA PHE A 276 -39.17 2.58 27.67
C PHE A 276 -39.84 1.32 28.23
N ARG A 277 -39.44 0.11 27.80
CA ARG A 277 -39.89 -1.15 28.40
C ARG A 277 -39.58 -1.30 29.90
N LYS A 278 -38.59 -0.58 30.44
CA LYS A 278 -38.29 -0.55 31.89
C LYS A 278 -39.13 0.49 32.64
N LEU A 279 -39.71 1.47 31.94
CA LEU A 279 -40.61 2.48 32.49
C LEU A 279 -42.04 1.96 32.65
N VAL A 280 -42.48 1.07 31.74
CA VAL A 280 -43.78 0.37 31.78
C VAL A 280 -44.19 -0.10 33.20
N PRO A 281 -43.38 -0.87 33.96
CA PRO A 281 -43.75 -1.31 35.32
C PRO A 281 -43.63 -0.25 36.43
N LEU A 282 -43.26 0.99 36.11
CA LEU A 282 -43.17 2.10 37.06
C LEU A 282 -44.37 3.05 36.97
N GLU A 283 -45.00 3.16 35.80
CA GLU A 283 -46.09 4.10 35.50
C GLU A 283 -47.32 3.32 34.95
N PRO A 284 -48.07 2.60 35.81
CA PRO A 284 -49.13 1.67 35.37
C PRO A 284 -50.32 2.39 34.71
N ASP A 285 -50.56 3.65 35.04
CA ASP A 285 -51.66 4.45 34.47
C ASP A 285 -51.48 4.75 32.97
N ILE A 286 -50.27 4.50 32.42
CA ILE A 286 -49.94 4.64 30.98
C ILE A 286 -49.23 3.38 30.43
N GLU A 287 -49.48 2.21 31.02
CA GLU A 287 -48.77 0.96 30.69
C GLU A 287 -48.86 0.62 29.19
N VAL A 288 -50.06 0.67 28.61
CA VAL A 288 -50.32 0.29 27.22
C VAL A 288 -49.75 1.30 26.20
N PRO A 289 -49.96 2.63 26.33
CA PRO A 289 -49.25 3.63 25.54
C PRO A 289 -47.73 3.43 25.48
N LEU A 290 -47.09 3.15 26.62
CA LEU A 290 -45.64 2.94 26.70
C LEU A 290 -45.19 1.64 26.03
N GLN A 291 -46.00 0.57 26.10
CA GLN A 291 -45.72 -0.68 25.39
C GLN A 291 -45.83 -0.51 23.87
N ILE A 292 -46.88 0.14 23.37
CA ILE A 292 -47.10 0.37 21.93
C ILE A 292 -46.02 1.32 21.37
N PHE A 293 -45.67 2.38 22.09
CA PHE A 293 -44.57 3.28 21.72
C PHE A 293 -43.23 2.53 21.64
N ALA A 294 -42.89 1.74 22.65
CA ALA A 294 -41.65 0.96 22.66
C ALA A 294 -41.59 -0.09 21.54
N ALA A 295 -42.72 -0.71 21.18
CA ALA A 295 -42.80 -1.62 20.04
C ALA A 295 -42.58 -0.89 18.69
N SER A 296 -43.14 0.31 18.54
CA SER A 296 -43.00 1.13 17.31
C SER A 296 -41.58 1.67 17.13
N VAL A 297 -40.90 2.01 18.23
CA VAL A 297 -39.47 2.37 18.23
C VAL A 297 -38.59 1.15 17.90
N GLU A 298 -38.89 -0.05 18.42
CA GLU A 298 -38.14 -1.26 18.07
C GLU A 298 -38.34 -1.65 16.60
N GLU A 299 -39.55 -1.56 16.04
CA GLU A 299 -39.78 -1.82 14.61
C GLU A 299 -39.04 -0.81 13.73
N THR A 300 -38.94 0.45 14.15
CA THR A 300 -38.10 1.46 13.49
C THR A 300 -36.60 1.07 13.52
N SER A 301 -36.09 0.52 14.63
CA SER A 301 -34.72 -0.03 14.72
C SER A 301 -34.49 -1.22 13.77
N ARG A 302 -35.46 -2.14 13.66
CA ARG A 302 -35.42 -3.25 12.69
C ARG A 302 -35.38 -2.73 11.24
N GLY A 303 -36.11 -1.66 10.94
CA GLY A 303 -36.02 -0.95 9.66
C GLY A 303 -34.61 -0.41 9.38
N PHE A 304 -33.99 0.27 10.35
CA PHE A 304 -32.60 0.74 10.22
C PHE A 304 -31.62 -0.41 10.00
N LYS A 305 -31.80 -1.55 10.68
CA LYS A 305 -30.98 -2.76 10.47
C LYS A 305 -31.08 -3.28 9.03
N ALA A 306 -32.30 -3.42 8.49
CA ALA A 306 -32.51 -3.92 7.14
C ALA A 306 -31.91 -2.99 6.07
N LEU A 307 -31.95 -1.67 6.30
CA LEU A 307 -31.30 -0.68 5.45
C LEU A 307 -29.76 -0.79 5.52
N LYS A 308 -29.20 -0.72 6.73
CA LYS A 308 -27.77 -0.91 7.05
C LYS A 308 -27.19 -2.16 6.39
N ASP A 309 -27.87 -3.30 6.51
CA ASP A 309 -27.43 -4.57 5.92
C ASP A 309 -27.36 -4.49 4.38
N HIS A 310 -28.26 -3.76 3.74
CA HIS A 310 -28.15 -3.49 2.30
C HIS A 310 -26.99 -2.53 1.97
N THR A 311 -26.86 -1.43 2.71
CA THR A 311 -25.80 -0.42 2.53
C THR A 311 -24.42 -1.05 2.64
N ASP A 312 -24.14 -1.80 3.71
CA ASP A 312 -22.83 -2.41 3.98
C ASP A 312 -22.57 -3.69 3.18
N GLN A 313 -23.52 -4.63 3.16
CA GLN A 313 -23.25 -5.96 2.58
C GLN A 313 -23.35 -5.97 1.06
N ASN A 314 -24.26 -5.19 0.46
CA ASN A 314 -24.45 -5.13 -0.99
C ASN A 314 -23.84 -3.88 -1.63
N TYR A 315 -24.31 -2.68 -1.28
CA TYR A 315 -23.96 -1.46 -2.04
C TYR A 315 -22.49 -1.07 -1.88
N LEU A 316 -21.97 -0.99 -0.65
CA LEU A 316 -20.54 -0.78 -0.36
C LEU A 316 -19.66 -1.86 -1.00
N GLY A 317 -20.14 -3.12 -1.02
CA GLY A 317 -19.49 -4.23 -1.72
C GLY A 317 -19.44 -4.03 -3.24
N SER A 318 -20.47 -3.42 -3.85
CA SER A 318 -20.49 -3.14 -5.29
C SER A 318 -19.45 -2.11 -5.71
N LEU A 319 -19.23 -1.06 -4.90
CA LEU A 319 -18.21 -0.04 -5.15
C LEU A 319 -16.79 -0.66 -5.14
N ARG A 320 -16.49 -1.51 -4.15
CA ARG A 320 -15.19 -2.20 -4.03
C ARG A 320 -14.93 -3.22 -5.13
N ASP A 321 -15.95 -3.97 -5.55
CA ASP A 321 -15.81 -4.89 -6.68
C ASP A 321 -15.76 -4.14 -8.03
N MET A 322 -16.26 -2.90 -8.11
CA MET A 322 -16.13 -2.02 -9.26
C MET A 322 -14.71 -1.41 -9.36
N GLU A 323 -14.14 -0.94 -8.23
CA GLU A 323 -12.71 -0.59 -8.09
C GLU A 323 -11.83 -1.73 -8.63
N ALA A 324 -12.05 -2.95 -8.15
CA ALA A 324 -11.31 -4.12 -8.62
C ALA A 324 -11.46 -4.35 -10.14
N TYR A 325 -12.64 -4.12 -10.72
CA TYR A 325 -12.85 -4.28 -12.16
C TYR A 325 -12.10 -3.21 -12.97
N ILE A 326 -12.04 -1.96 -12.50
CA ILE A 326 -11.22 -0.89 -13.08
C ILE A 326 -9.72 -1.29 -13.10
N LEU A 327 -9.21 -1.91 -12.04
CA LEU A 327 -7.83 -2.41 -12.01
C LEU A 327 -7.54 -3.45 -13.10
N SER A 328 -8.52 -4.26 -13.51
CA SER A 328 -8.37 -5.18 -14.64
C SER A 328 -8.26 -4.45 -15.99
N LEU A 329 -9.00 -3.36 -16.18
CA LEU A 329 -8.91 -2.50 -17.37
C LEU A 329 -7.55 -1.78 -17.42
N LYS A 330 -7.07 -1.27 -16.27
CA LYS A 330 -5.70 -0.71 -16.15
C LYS A 330 -4.62 -1.76 -16.47
N SER A 331 -4.84 -3.02 -16.08
CA SER A 331 -3.95 -4.15 -16.43
C SER A 331 -3.97 -4.45 -17.94
N LEU A 332 -5.14 -4.41 -18.58
CA LEU A 332 -5.26 -4.59 -20.04
C LEU A 332 -4.53 -3.49 -20.83
N LEU A 333 -4.70 -2.22 -20.42
CA LEU A 333 -3.96 -1.08 -20.99
C LEU A 333 -2.44 -1.26 -20.82
N LYS A 334 -1.98 -1.81 -19.69
CA LYS A 334 -0.57 -2.13 -19.49
C LYS A 334 -0.07 -3.26 -20.40
N THR A 335 -0.88 -4.29 -20.64
CA THR A 335 -0.58 -5.35 -21.61
C THR A 335 -0.49 -4.79 -23.04
N ARG A 336 -1.34 -3.82 -23.39
CA ARG A 336 -1.26 -3.06 -24.66
C ARG A 336 0.04 -2.27 -24.76
N GLU A 337 0.41 -1.53 -23.70
CA GLU A 337 1.68 -0.80 -23.66
C GLU A 337 2.90 -1.74 -23.79
N GLN A 338 2.86 -2.94 -23.18
CA GLN A 338 3.90 -3.95 -23.36
C GLN A 338 4.00 -4.44 -24.82
N LYS A 339 2.88 -4.75 -25.48
CA LYS A 339 2.90 -5.22 -26.88
C LYS A 339 3.44 -4.18 -27.85
N GLN A 340 3.15 -2.89 -27.60
CA GLN A 340 3.75 -1.78 -28.34
C GLN A 340 5.27 -1.69 -28.12
N LEU A 341 5.75 -1.88 -26.88
CA LEU A 341 7.19 -1.90 -26.57
C LEU A 341 7.91 -3.09 -27.21
N ASP A 342 7.31 -4.28 -27.19
CA ASP A 342 7.86 -5.47 -27.85
C ASP A 342 8.08 -5.22 -29.36
N PHE A 343 7.11 -4.59 -30.02
CA PHE A 343 7.23 -4.18 -31.43
C PHE A 343 8.30 -3.10 -31.65
N GLU A 344 8.34 -2.04 -30.83
CA GLU A 344 9.35 -0.98 -30.94
C GLU A 344 10.78 -1.51 -30.72
N ALA A 345 10.98 -2.43 -29.78
CA ALA A 345 12.26 -3.08 -29.53
C ALA A 345 12.73 -3.97 -30.70
N LEU A 346 11.83 -4.76 -31.30
CA LEU A 346 12.14 -5.56 -32.50
C LEU A 346 12.51 -4.67 -33.69
N VAL A 347 11.82 -3.53 -33.87
CA VAL A 347 12.17 -2.53 -34.89
C VAL A 347 13.56 -1.93 -34.65
N GLU A 348 13.90 -1.57 -33.41
CA GLU A 348 15.24 -1.08 -33.08
C GLU A 348 16.32 -2.14 -33.34
N TYR A 349 16.10 -3.39 -32.90
CA TYR A 349 17.06 -4.48 -33.08
C TYR A 349 17.27 -4.82 -34.57
N ARG A 350 16.21 -4.80 -35.40
CA ARG A 350 16.32 -4.90 -36.86
C ARG A 350 17.11 -3.73 -37.46
N ASN A 351 16.83 -2.49 -37.06
CA ASN A 351 17.54 -1.32 -37.55
C ASN A 351 19.04 -1.35 -37.18
N LYS A 352 19.37 -1.87 -35.99
CA LYS A 352 20.75 -2.11 -35.55
C LYS A 352 21.44 -3.18 -36.39
N ALA A 353 20.79 -4.32 -36.66
CA ALA A 353 21.35 -5.36 -37.54
C ALA A 353 21.63 -4.85 -38.96
N VAL A 354 20.74 -4.00 -39.50
CA VAL A 354 20.94 -3.28 -40.78
C VAL A 354 22.16 -2.35 -40.70
N ALA A 355 22.29 -1.55 -39.65
CA ALA A 355 23.43 -0.64 -39.46
C ALA A 355 24.77 -1.39 -39.31
N ASP A 356 24.79 -2.53 -38.59
CA ASP A 356 25.98 -3.38 -38.45
C ASP A 356 26.38 -4.02 -39.79
N ARG A 357 25.40 -4.48 -40.59
CA ARG A 357 25.62 -4.96 -41.98
C ARG A 357 26.22 -3.86 -42.85
N ASP A 358 25.64 -2.67 -42.82
CA ASP A 358 26.03 -1.56 -43.69
C ASP A 358 27.38 -0.96 -43.28
N SER A 359 27.74 -1.02 -41.99
CA SER A 359 29.08 -0.72 -41.49
C SER A 359 30.11 -1.76 -41.97
N LEU A 360 29.78 -3.06 -41.90
CA LEU A 360 30.62 -4.14 -42.45
C LEU A 360 30.78 -4.09 -43.98
N ALA A 361 29.79 -3.59 -44.71
CA ALA A 361 29.85 -3.42 -46.15
C ALA A 361 30.69 -2.18 -46.54
N ASN A 362 30.41 -1.02 -45.94
CA ASN A 362 30.96 0.27 -46.40
C ASN A 362 32.30 0.66 -45.75
N ASN A 363 32.58 0.25 -44.50
CA ASN A 363 33.84 0.60 -43.84
C ASN A 363 34.47 -0.60 -43.10
N PRO A 364 35.25 -1.42 -43.83
CA PRO A 364 35.97 -2.57 -43.31
C PRO A 364 36.76 -2.37 -42.02
N SER A 365 37.29 -1.17 -41.80
CA SER A 365 38.25 -0.87 -40.73
C SER A 365 37.60 -0.23 -39.50
N SER A 366 36.52 0.55 -39.65
CA SER A 366 35.85 1.15 -38.49
C SER A 366 35.08 0.13 -37.66
N TYR A 367 34.48 -0.89 -38.28
CA TYR A 367 33.64 -1.87 -37.58
C TYR A 367 34.39 -2.60 -36.44
N TYR A 368 35.68 -2.93 -36.66
CA TYR A 368 36.53 -3.57 -35.63
C TYR A 368 36.93 -2.61 -34.50
N ALA A 369 36.80 -1.30 -34.69
CA ALA A 369 37.12 -0.26 -33.71
C ALA A 369 35.88 0.31 -33.00
N SER A 370 34.69 0.23 -33.61
CA SER A 370 33.47 0.90 -33.12
C SER A 370 32.54 0.04 -32.26
N ASN A 371 32.74 -1.28 -32.19
CA ASN A 371 31.84 -2.18 -31.47
C ASN A 371 32.33 -2.44 -30.02
N PRO A 372 31.61 -1.99 -28.97
CA PRO A 372 32.08 -2.09 -27.57
C PRO A 372 32.20 -3.53 -27.04
N LEU A 373 31.62 -4.51 -27.72
CA LEU A 373 31.73 -5.94 -27.36
C LEU A 373 32.95 -6.63 -27.99
N THR A 374 33.61 -6.01 -28.97
CA THR A 374 34.81 -6.58 -29.63
C THR A 374 36.12 -5.89 -29.26
N SER A 375 36.08 -4.82 -28.46
CA SER A 375 37.26 -4.11 -27.94
C SER A 375 38.05 -4.90 -26.88
N SER A 376 37.56 -6.08 -26.47
CA SER A 376 38.27 -6.99 -25.57
C SER A 376 39.59 -7.49 -26.20
N PRO A 377 40.73 -7.49 -25.46
CA PRO A 377 42.01 -8.00 -25.96
C PRO A 377 41.95 -9.42 -26.54
N ALA A 378 41.02 -10.26 -26.06
CA ALA A 378 40.80 -11.60 -26.59
C ALA A 378 40.39 -11.60 -28.07
N SER A 379 39.68 -10.57 -28.56
CA SER A 379 39.31 -10.45 -29.97
C SER A 379 40.49 -10.05 -30.85
N PHE A 380 41.40 -9.22 -30.33
CA PHE A 380 42.63 -8.80 -31.01
C PHE A 380 43.69 -9.92 -31.04
N ILE A 381 43.76 -10.72 -29.98
CA ILE A 381 44.54 -11.97 -29.95
C ILE A 381 43.94 -12.99 -30.93
N ARG A 382 42.60 -13.07 -31.00
CA ARG A 382 41.91 -13.97 -31.94
C ARG A 382 42.15 -13.58 -33.40
N SER A 383 42.09 -12.30 -33.78
CA SER A 383 42.42 -11.90 -35.15
C SER A 383 43.88 -12.22 -35.50
N LYS A 384 44.83 -11.92 -34.60
CA LYS A 384 46.26 -12.33 -34.74
C LYS A 384 46.47 -13.84 -34.83
N MET A 385 45.63 -14.64 -34.17
CA MET A 385 45.68 -16.11 -34.20
C MET A 385 45.00 -16.70 -35.44
N GLU A 386 44.01 -16.01 -36.00
CA GLU A 386 43.36 -16.33 -37.28
C GLU A 386 44.26 -15.91 -38.47
N ASP A 387 44.98 -14.78 -38.38
CA ASP A 387 46.09 -14.39 -39.29
C ASP A 387 47.15 -15.50 -39.36
N MET A 388 47.63 -15.96 -38.20
CA MET A 388 48.64 -17.04 -38.09
C MET A 388 48.14 -18.41 -38.60
N ARG A 389 46.84 -18.56 -38.87
CA ARG A 389 46.24 -19.78 -39.44
C ARG A 389 45.89 -19.66 -40.92
N GLY A 390 46.15 -18.52 -41.56
CA GLY A 390 45.89 -18.33 -42.99
C GLY A 390 44.40 -18.39 -43.36
N VAL A 391 43.51 -17.98 -42.44
CA VAL A 391 42.07 -17.94 -42.70
C VAL A 391 41.74 -16.74 -43.59
N ASP A 392 40.97 -16.98 -44.66
CA ASP A 392 40.58 -15.93 -45.60
C ASP A 392 39.61 -14.93 -44.94
N HIS A 393 40.13 -13.72 -44.65
CA HIS A 393 39.38 -12.61 -44.06
C HIS A 393 38.22 -12.12 -44.95
N GLU A 394 38.31 -12.27 -46.27
CA GLU A 394 37.25 -11.85 -47.18
C GLU A 394 36.09 -12.85 -47.15
N GLN A 395 36.38 -14.16 -47.06
CA GLN A 395 35.36 -15.18 -46.81
C GLN A 395 34.72 -14.99 -45.43
N SER A 396 35.52 -14.75 -44.38
CA SER A 396 35.03 -14.48 -43.02
C SER A 396 34.12 -13.24 -42.96
N ARG A 397 34.42 -12.19 -43.74
CA ARG A 397 33.56 -11.01 -43.92
C ARG A 397 32.25 -11.36 -44.62
N ARG A 398 32.32 -11.99 -45.80
CA ARG A 398 31.14 -12.34 -46.61
C ARG A 398 30.17 -13.24 -45.84
N GLU A 399 30.69 -14.20 -45.08
CA GLU A 399 29.88 -15.09 -44.22
C GLU A 399 29.22 -14.36 -43.04
N ARG A 400 29.86 -13.32 -42.47
CA ARG A 400 29.25 -12.47 -41.43
C ARG A 400 28.16 -11.57 -42.00
N ILE A 401 28.39 -10.96 -43.15
CA ILE A 401 27.38 -10.15 -43.87
C ILE A 401 26.17 -11.02 -44.19
N ARG A 402 26.38 -12.21 -44.77
CA ARG A 402 25.31 -13.18 -45.06
C ARG A 402 24.51 -13.61 -43.84
N LYS A 403 25.15 -13.74 -42.68
CA LYS A 403 24.47 -14.05 -41.40
C LYS A 403 23.65 -12.88 -40.88
N LEU A 404 24.11 -11.65 -41.06
CA LEU A 404 23.33 -10.46 -40.76
C LEU A 404 22.15 -10.30 -41.73
N GLU A 405 22.33 -10.56 -43.03
CA GLU A 405 21.25 -10.57 -44.03
C GLU A 405 20.16 -11.57 -43.65
N LEU A 406 20.52 -12.83 -43.36
CA LEU A 406 19.57 -13.86 -42.91
C LEU A 406 18.84 -13.47 -41.62
N ARG A 407 19.54 -12.85 -40.64
CA ARG A 407 18.90 -12.37 -39.41
C ARG A 407 18.04 -11.12 -39.67
N ILE A 408 18.36 -10.27 -40.64
CA ILE A 408 17.52 -9.12 -41.04
C ILE A 408 16.22 -9.61 -41.69
N ASP A 409 16.27 -10.65 -42.54
CA ASP A 409 15.08 -11.25 -43.15
C ASP A 409 14.17 -11.88 -42.08
N GLU A 410 14.76 -12.62 -41.14
CA GLU A 410 14.10 -13.22 -39.97
C GLU A 410 13.44 -12.15 -39.08
N LEU A 411 14.21 -11.14 -38.65
CA LEU A 411 13.73 -10.00 -37.87
C LEU A 411 12.67 -9.17 -38.59
N THR A 412 12.71 -9.08 -39.93
CA THR A 412 11.68 -8.34 -40.67
C THR A 412 10.33 -9.06 -40.58
N ARG A 413 10.33 -10.40 -40.62
CA ARG A 413 9.13 -11.22 -40.43
C ARG A 413 8.65 -11.21 -38.98
N GLU A 414 9.57 -11.24 -38.00
CA GLU A 414 9.24 -11.02 -36.58
C GLU A 414 8.58 -9.64 -36.38
N VAL A 415 9.15 -8.58 -36.97
CA VAL A 415 8.61 -7.20 -36.92
C VAL A 415 7.24 -7.08 -37.59
N GLU A 416 7.00 -7.72 -38.73
CA GLU A 416 5.69 -7.71 -39.42
C GLU A 416 4.61 -8.45 -38.61
N SER A 417 4.98 -9.55 -37.95
CA SER A 417 4.09 -10.29 -37.03
C SER A 417 3.80 -9.49 -35.76
N ALA A 418 4.83 -8.91 -35.13
CA ALA A 418 4.69 -8.05 -33.95
C ALA A 418 3.86 -6.79 -34.24
N LYS A 419 4.03 -6.19 -35.44
CA LYS A 419 3.20 -5.07 -35.92
C LYS A 419 1.74 -5.47 -35.99
N THR A 420 1.44 -6.53 -36.75
CA THR A 420 0.07 -7.00 -37.00
C THR A 420 -0.63 -7.39 -35.69
N THR A 421 0.07 -8.06 -34.78
CA THR A 421 -0.48 -8.43 -33.47
C THR A 421 -0.68 -7.21 -32.56
N SER A 422 0.18 -6.20 -32.59
CA SER A 422 -0.05 -4.95 -31.84
C SER A 422 -1.22 -4.13 -32.41
N GLU A 423 -1.35 -4.05 -33.73
CA GLU A 423 -2.47 -3.35 -34.39
C GLU A 423 -3.82 -4.03 -34.11
N MET A 424 -3.89 -5.37 -34.14
CA MET A 424 -5.10 -6.10 -33.73
C MET A 424 -5.41 -5.96 -32.24
N PHE A 425 -4.40 -5.91 -31.37
CA PHE A 425 -4.61 -5.72 -29.93
C PHE A 425 -5.18 -4.33 -29.62
N ASP A 426 -4.75 -3.29 -30.34
CA ASP A 426 -5.31 -1.94 -30.22
C ASP A 426 -6.80 -1.89 -30.57
N GLU A 427 -7.22 -2.56 -31.65
CA GLU A 427 -8.62 -2.62 -32.05
C GLU A 427 -9.49 -3.42 -31.07
N GLU A 428 -8.96 -4.49 -30.47
CA GLU A 428 -9.65 -5.26 -29.43
C GLU A 428 -9.81 -4.43 -28.15
N VAL A 429 -8.76 -3.76 -27.68
CA VAL A 429 -8.81 -2.91 -26.47
C VAL A 429 -9.76 -1.72 -26.65
N VAL A 430 -9.86 -1.12 -27.84
CA VAL A 430 -10.85 -0.07 -28.11
C VAL A 430 -12.29 -0.60 -28.01
N ARG A 431 -12.55 -1.83 -28.45
CA ARG A 431 -13.88 -2.48 -28.32
C ARG A 431 -14.17 -2.86 -26.86
N GLU A 432 -13.19 -3.43 -26.17
CA GLU A 432 -13.29 -3.82 -24.75
C GLU A 432 -13.57 -2.61 -23.83
N VAL A 433 -12.96 -1.45 -24.08
CA VAL A 433 -13.25 -0.20 -23.34
C VAL A 433 -14.71 0.23 -23.50
N ALA A 434 -15.29 0.10 -24.71
CA ALA A 434 -16.68 0.43 -24.95
C ALA A 434 -17.64 -0.55 -24.25
N ASP A 435 -17.30 -1.84 -24.22
CA ASP A 435 -18.05 -2.84 -23.47
C ASP A 435 -17.94 -2.66 -21.94
N PHE A 436 -16.76 -2.31 -21.42
CA PHE A 436 -16.57 -1.95 -20.02
C PHE A 436 -17.48 -0.79 -19.61
N GLU A 437 -17.49 0.32 -20.37
CA GLU A 437 -18.36 1.47 -20.10
C GLU A 437 -19.85 1.09 -20.11
N ARG A 438 -20.26 0.23 -21.05
CA ARG A 438 -21.64 -0.28 -21.16
C ARG A 438 -22.02 -1.16 -19.96
N ILE A 439 -21.14 -2.08 -19.55
CA ILE A 439 -21.36 -2.97 -18.39
C ILE A 439 -21.42 -2.16 -17.10
N LYS A 440 -20.50 -1.21 -16.91
CA LYS A 440 -20.47 -0.26 -15.80
C LYS A 440 -21.77 0.54 -15.67
N ALA A 441 -22.28 1.07 -16.79
CA ALA A 441 -23.53 1.85 -16.81
C ALA A 441 -24.76 1.00 -16.42
N VAL A 442 -24.80 -0.27 -16.84
CA VAL A 442 -25.83 -1.23 -16.41
C VAL A 442 -25.69 -1.55 -14.91
N GLU A 443 -24.48 -1.85 -14.43
CA GLU A 443 -24.26 -2.22 -13.03
C GLU A 443 -24.60 -1.07 -12.07
N PHE A 444 -24.13 0.16 -12.32
CA PHE A 444 -24.46 1.30 -11.46
C PHE A 444 -25.95 1.63 -11.44
N ARG A 445 -26.65 1.54 -12.57
CA ARG A 445 -28.10 1.71 -12.60
C ARG A 445 -28.79 0.70 -11.70
N ASP A 446 -28.38 -0.56 -11.77
CA ASP A 446 -29.01 -1.65 -11.02
C ASP A 446 -28.67 -1.57 -9.51
N THR A 447 -27.46 -1.18 -9.13
CA THR A 447 -27.06 -1.06 -7.71
C THR A 447 -27.56 0.22 -7.04
N LEU A 448 -27.59 1.35 -7.75
CA LEU A 448 -28.21 2.59 -7.25
C LEU A 448 -29.74 2.47 -7.18
N GLY A 449 -30.37 1.76 -8.13
CA GLY A 449 -31.79 1.44 -8.09
C GLY A 449 -32.13 0.63 -6.84
N ALA A 450 -31.47 -0.51 -6.63
CA ALA A 450 -31.70 -1.36 -5.45
C ALA A 450 -31.48 -0.63 -4.10
N LEU A 451 -30.51 0.30 -4.04
CA LEU A 451 -30.30 1.16 -2.87
C LEU A 451 -31.48 2.14 -2.67
N ALA A 452 -31.92 2.81 -3.73
CA ALA A 452 -33.04 3.74 -3.67
C ALA A 452 -34.35 3.04 -3.28
N ASP A 453 -34.63 1.87 -3.86
CA ASP A 453 -35.77 1.02 -3.53
C ASP A 453 -35.76 0.65 -2.03
N LYS A 454 -34.59 0.33 -1.47
CA LYS A 454 -34.46 0.00 -0.04
C LYS A 454 -34.60 1.20 0.90
N HIS A 455 -34.19 2.40 0.50
CA HIS A 455 -34.55 3.61 1.24
C HIS A 455 -36.07 3.89 1.16
N ILE A 456 -36.71 3.69 0.01
CA ILE A 456 -38.16 3.87 -0.14
C ILE A 456 -38.93 2.88 0.75
N GLU A 457 -38.56 1.60 0.71
CA GLU A 457 -39.13 0.54 1.57
C GLU A 457 -38.97 0.85 3.07
N PHE A 458 -37.79 1.34 3.48
CA PHE A 458 -37.54 1.79 4.84
C PHE A 458 -38.46 2.95 5.24
N TYR A 459 -38.53 4.04 4.46
CA TYR A 459 -39.36 5.19 4.82
C TYR A 459 -40.86 4.87 4.76
N GLN A 460 -41.32 3.98 3.88
CA GLN A 460 -42.68 3.46 3.88
C GLN A 460 -42.97 2.62 5.13
N GLY A 461 -42.04 1.76 5.55
CA GLY A 461 -42.14 0.99 6.80
C GLY A 461 -42.23 1.89 8.04
N VAL A 462 -41.44 2.97 8.08
CA VAL A 462 -41.50 4.00 9.13
C VAL A 462 -42.87 4.69 9.12
N LEU A 463 -43.35 5.19 7.98
CA LEU A 463 -44.67 5.83 7.88
C LEU A 463 -45.79 4.90 8.38
N ASN A 464 -45.88 3.68 7.85
CA ASN A 464 -46.89 2.68 8.26
C ASN A 464 -46.85 2.38 9.78
N THR A 465 -45.65 2.38 10.38
CA THR A 465 -45.47 2.12 11.82
C THR A 465 -45.98 3.28 12.67
N TRP A 466 -45.64 4.53 12.31
CA TRP A 466 -46.03 5.71 13.08
C TRP A 466 -47.48 6.17 12.81
N GLU A 467 -48.03 5.92 11.62
CA GLU A 467 -49.46 6.09 11.36
C GLU A 467 -50.30 5.11 12.19
N ARG A 468 -49.88 3.84 12.30
CA ARG A 468 -50.54 2.87 13.19
C ARG A 468 -50.48 3.32 14.65
N PHE A 469 -49.31 3.76 15.13
CA PHE A 469 -49.14 4.28 16.49
C PHE A 469 -50.10 5.45 16.79
N ILE A 470 -50.27 6.39 15.86
CA ILE A 470 -51.21 7.52 16.02
C ILE A 470 -52.65 7.01 16.16
N VAL A 471 -53.09 6.10 15.29
CA VAL A 471 -54.45 5.53 15.33
C VAL A 471 -54.69 4.72 16.61
N GLU A 472 -53.70 3.98 17.09
CA GLU A 472 -53.78 3.22 18.35
C GLU A 472 -53.89 4.18 19.55
N MET A 473 -53.09 5.25 19.60
CA MET A 473 -53.15 6.28 20.65
C MET A 473 -54.44 7.11 20.63
N GLU A 474 -54.93 7.53 19.46
CA GLU A 474 -56.21 8.24 19.32
C GLU A 474 -57.40 7.33 19.70
N GLY A 475 -57.28 6.02 19.45
CA GLY A 475 -58.26 5.02 19.85
C GLY A 475 -58.44 4.90 21.37
N GLU A 476 -57.37 4.93 22.15
CA GLU A 476 -57.44 4.87 23.62
C GLU A 476 -58.04 6.16 24.22
N ILE A 477 -57.68 7.33 23.69
CA ILE A 477 -58.23 8.62 24.13
C ILE A 477 -59.76 8.69 23.94
N GLY A 478 -60.31 7.94 22.97
CA GLY A 478 -61.75 7.86 22.72
C GLY A 478 -62.57 7.03 23.71
N VAL A 479 -61.96 6.35 24.68
CA VAL A 479 -62.67 5.39 25.58
C VAL A 479 -63.25 6.05 26.84
N ASP A 480 -62.65 7.12 27.35
CA ASP A 480 -63.00 7.67 28.69
C ASP A 480 -64.26 8.56 28.73
N ASP A 481 -64.72 9.12 27.61
CA ASP A 481 -65.74 10.19 27.61
C ASP A 481 -67.20 9.70 27.57
N HIS A 482 -67.45 8.38 27.68
CA HIS A 482 -68.79 7.78 27.66
C HIS A 482 -69.06 6.79 28.82
N GLN A 483 -69.22 7.34 30.03
CA GLN A 483 -69.79 6.58 31.15
C GLN A 483 -71.31 6.35 31.01
N ASN A 484 -71.74 5.12 31.34
CA ASN A 484 -73.11 4.72 31.69
C ASN A 484 -74.25 5.00 30.68
N ASP A 485 -74.61 3.97 29.90
CA ASP A 485 -75.99 3.46 29.96
C ASP A 485 -76.04 1.92 29.77
N HIS A 486 -77.06 1.28 30.34
CA HIS A 486 -77.31 -0.16 30.27
C HIS A 486 -78.34 -0.51 29.18
N ARG A 487 -77.90 -1.09 28.05
CA ARG A 487 -78.60 -2.16 27.32
C ARG A 487 -77.64 -2.96 26.45
N GLY A 488 -77.87 -4.27 26.37
CA GLY A 488 -77.13 -5.15 25.45
C GLY A 488 -77.75 -5.18 24.06
N GLY A 489 -76.91 -5.48 23.06
CA GLY A 489 -77.30 -5.74 21.68
C GLY A 489 -76.09 -6.25 20.89
N GLU A 490 -76.28 -7.31 20.11
CA GLU A 490 -75.23 -7.85 19.23
C GLU A 490 -75.12 -7.01 17.94
N SER A 491 -73.91 -6.68 17.51
CA SER A 491 -73.63 -6.48 16.08
C SER A 491 -72.14 -6.62 15.77
N VAL A 492 -71.82 -7.39 14.73
CA VAL A 492 -70.48 -7.47 14.13
C VAL A 492 -70.26 -6.21 13.27
N ALA A 493 -69.12 -5.54 13.45
CA ALA A 493 -68.69 -4.42 12.60
C ALA A 493 -67.28 -4.69 12.06
N SER A 494 -67.20 -5.11 10.80
CA SER A 494 -65.94 -5.30 10.06
C SER A 494 -65.38 -3.98 9.55
N TYR A 495 -64.09 -3.71 9.80
CA TYR A 495 -63.33 -2.62 9.19
C TYR A 495 -62.37 -3.14 8.10
N PRO A 496 -61.98 -2.31 7.11
CA PRO A 496 -61.54 -2.81 5.81
C PRO A 496 -60.07 -3.23 5.74
N GLN A 497 -59.79 -4.36 5.09
CA GLN A 497 -58.48 -4.61 4.50
C GLN A 497 -58.25 -3.66 3.33
N VAL A 498 -57.32 -2.72 3.48
CA VAL A 498 -56.79 -1.96 2.33
C VAL A 498 -55.72 -2.80 1.63
N ASN A 499 -56.16 -3.77 0.84
CA ASN A 499 -55.29 -4.66 0.08
C ASN A 499 -54.66 -3.92 -1.12
N TYR A 500 -53.48 -3.31 -0.92
CA TYR A 500 -52.60 -2.96 -2.03
C TYR A 500 -51.88 -4.21 -2.54
N TYR A 501 -52.42 -4.81 -3.61
CA TYR A 501 -51.72 -5.86 -4.36
C TYR A 501 -50.51 -5.25 -5.09
N PRO A 502 -49.33 -5.89 -5.04
CA PRO A 502 -48.21 -5.52 -5.91
C PRO A 502 -48.56 -5.87 -7.35
N VAL A 503 -48.92 -4.87 -8.14
CA VAL A 503 -49.15 -5.02 -9.59
C VAL A 503 -47.81 -5.13 -10.29
N VAL A 504 -47.34 -6.37 -10.49
CA VAL A 504 -46.32 -6.66 -11.48
C VAL A 504 -46.95 -6.43 -12.86
N LEU A 505 -46.35 -5.55 -13.65
CA LEU A 505 -46.67 -5.37 -15.07
C LEU A 505 -45.37 -5.53 -15.88
N ASP A 506 -45.49 -6.24 -16.99
CA ASP A 506 -44.37 -6.60 -17.85
C ASP A 506 -43.66 -5.39 -18.50
N GLY A 507 -42.46 -5.65 -18.99
CA GLY A 507 -41.52 -4.63 -19.43
C GLY A 507 -42.01 -3.70 -20.55
N SER A 508 -41.35 -2.55 -20.61
CA SER A 508 -41.53 -1.44 -21.57
C SER A 508 -42.61 -0.41 -21.21
N LEU A 509 -42.20 0.74 -20.65
CA LEU A 509 -42.27 2.00 -21.40
C LEU A 509 -41.39 3.12 -20.83
N CYS A 510 -41.20 4.17 -21.64
CA CYS A 510 -40.61 5.43 -21.22
C CYS A 510 -41.52 6.17 -20.22
N ILE A 511 -40.93 6.77 -19.18
CA ILE A 511 -41.64 7.72 -18.32
C ILE A 511 -41.33 9.15 -18.78
N SER A 512 -42.30 9.79 -19.46
CA SER A 512 -42.28 11.23 -19.66
C SER A 512 -42.87 11.93 -18.43
N TRP A 513 -42.13 12.85 -17.84
CA TRP A 513 -42.65 13.73 -16.79
C TRP A 513 -43.55 14.80 -17.43
N ASN A 514 -44.77 14.97 -16.90
CA ASN A 514 -45.52 16.22 -17.06
C ASN A 514 -46.56 16.38 -15.95
N ALA A 515 -46.28 17.29 -15.01
CA ALA A 515 -47.27 17.76 -14.05
C ALA A 515 -48.26 18.72 -14.74
N HIS A 516 -49.55 18.56 -14.50
CA HIS A 516 -50.57 19.30 -15.25
C HIS A 516 -50.79 20.72 -14.71
N ILE A 517 -50.06 21.70 -15.24
CA ILE A 517 -50.43 23.12 -15.15
C ILE A 517 -51.24 23.52 -16.41
N SER A 518 -52.16 24.47 -16.25
CA SER A 518 -53.23 24.76 -17.21
C SER A 518 -52.76 25.27 -18.57
N ARG A 519 -53.42 24.77 -19.63
CA ARG A 519 -53.15 25.05 -21.05
C ARG A 519 -53.14 26.54 -21.40
N ARG A 520 -52.18 26.95 -22.24
CA ARG A 520 -52.43 27.76 -23.46
C ARG A 520 -51.50 27.30 -24.59
N ARG A 521 -51.97 27.43 -25.84
CA ARG A 521 -51.29 26.94 -27.06
C ARG A 521 -50.20 27.92 -27.51
N LEU A 522 -49.17 27.39 -28.17
CA LEU A 522 -48.61 27.90 -29.43
C LEU A 522 -47.90 26.75 -30.16
N THR A 523 -47.51 26.94 -31.42
CA THR A 523 -47.19 25.84 -32.35
C THR A 523 -45.87 26.03 -33.10
N SER A 524 -45.26 24.88 -33.44
CA SER A 524 -44.45 24.60 -34.65
C SER A 524 -43.13 25.36 -34.93
N GLU A 525 -42.14 24.56 -35.37
CA GLU A 525 -40.95 24.93 -36.17
C GLU A 525 -39.80 25.72 -35.51
N GLY A 526 -38.57 25.47 -35.97
CA GLY A 526 -37.36 26.22 -35.56
C GLY A 526 -36.11 25.34 -35.28
N THR A 527 -35.33 25.01 -36.32
CA THR A 527 -33.99 24.43 -36.17
C THR A 527 -32.93 25.48 -35.83
N GLY A 528 -31.96 25.17 -34.96
CA GLY A 528 -30.76 26.01 -34.78
C GLY A 528 -29.73 25.44 -33.81
N LEU A 529 -28.45 25.46 -34.20
CA LEU A 529 -27.32 25.27 -33.28
C LEU A 529 -27.11 26.55 -32.46
N LEU A 530 -26.58 26.43 -31.23
CA LEU A 530 -25.33 27.11 -30.87
C LEU A 530 -24.73 26.62 -29.53
N CYS A 531 -23.42 26.80 -29.41
CA CYS A 531 -22.62 26.50 -28.23
C CYS A 531 -22.82 27.55 -27.12
N LEU A 532 -22.73 27.17 -25.85
CA LEU A 532 -22.67 28.10 -24.73
C LEU A 532 -21.58 27.71 -23.72
N GLN A 533 -20.71 28.67 -23.42
CA GLN A 533 -19.66 28.55 -22.41
C GLN A 533 -20.18 28.90 -21.02
N LEU A 534 -19.60 28.29 -19.99
CA LEU A 534 -19.86 28.62 -18.60
C LEU A 534 -19.41 30.06 -18.26
N ARG A 535 -20.25 30.80 -17.53
CA ARG A 535 -19.86 31.98 -16.74
C ARG A 535 -20.58 31.99 -15.40
N SER A 536 -19.87 32.47 -14.39
CA SER A 536 -20.33 32.65 -13.01
C SER A 536 -21.31 33.82 -12.87
N PHE A 537 -22.09 33.80 -11.78
CA PHE A 537 -22.99 34.87 -11.37
C PHE A 537 -22.57 35.45 -10.02
N ASP A 538 -22.47 36.78 -9.94
CA ASP A 538 -22.34 37.55 -8.70
C ASP A 538 -23.70 38.18 -8.30
N PRO A 539 -23.94 38.47 -7.01
CA PRO A 539 -25.16 39.11 -6.52
C PRO A 539 -25.20 40.64 -6.73
N PRO A 540 -26.39 41.29 -6.67
CA PRO A 540 -26.59 42.69 -7.09
C PRO A 540 -26.24 43.77 -6.03
N ARG A 541 -26.15 45.03 -6.48
CA ARG A 541 -25.77 46.22 -5.67
C ARG A 541 -26.88 47.28 -5.52
N SER A 542 -26.84 48.01 -4.40
CA SER A 542 -27.38 49.39 -4.21
C SER A 542 -26.85 49.96 -2.88
N SER A 543 -26.48 51.24 -2.69
CA SER A 543 -26.20 52.38 -3.60
C SER A 543 -25.43 53.51 -2.82
N HIS A 544 -24.72 54.40 -3.53
CA HIS A 544 -23.79 55.48 -3.07
C HIS A 544 -24.40 56.61 -2.17
N PRO A 545 -23.64 57.59 -1.57
CA PRO A 545 -22.21 58.01 -1.77
C PRO A 545 -21.37 58.27 -0.47
N LEU A 546 -20.16 58.86 -0.61
CA LEU A 546 -19.20 59.31 0.46
C LEU A 546 -19.38 60.84 0.79
N ILE A 547 -18.59 61.67 1.53
CA ILE A 547 -17.15 62.00 1.81
C ILE A 547 -17.14 63.04 3.02
N PRO A 548 -16.09 63.44 3.84
CA PRO A 548 -14.68 63.04 4.14
C PRO A 548 -14.37 62.84 5.68
N ASP A 549 -13.09 62.93 6.09
CA ASP A 549 -12.50 62.93 7.47
C ASP A 549 -12.41 64.30 8.20
N GLN A 550 -12.23 64.31 9.55
CA GLN A 550 -11.32 65.25 10.28
C GLN A 550 -11.03 64.93 11.79
N GLN A 551 -9.74 64.68 12.11
CA GLN A 551 -8.89 65.19 13.24
C GLN A 551 -9.13 64.95 14.78
N CYS A 552 -7.99 64.77 15.50
CA CYS A 552 -7.63 65.13 16.91
C CYS A 552 -7.93 64.24 18.17
N VAL A 553 -7.02 63.26 18.45
CA VAL A 553 -6.05 63.17 19.60
C VAL A 553 -6.20 64.12 20.83
N PRO A 554 -5.91 63.75 22.12
CA PRO A 554 -6.01 62.48 22.88
C PRO A 554 -6.57 62.59 24.37
N GLU A 555 -6.84 61.43 25.02
CA GLU A 555 -6.71 61.08 26.48
C GLU A 555 -7.26 61.97 27.65
N PRO A 556 -7.35 61.46 28.91
CA PRO A 556 -7.35 60.07 29.41
C PRO A 556 -8.54 59.72 30.35
N ALA A 557 -8.78 58.42 30.63
CA ALA A 557 -9.01 57.82 31.98
C ALA A 557 -9.85 56.51 32.01
N SER A 558 -9.27 55.46 32.61
CA SER A 558 -9.90 54.44 33.48
C SER A 558 -11.37 53.99 33.27
N ALA A 559 -11.56 52.76 32.74
CA ALA A 559 -12.38 51.71 33.39
C ALA A 559 -12.17 50.33 32.73
N ALA A 560 -12.36 49.24 33.49
CA ALA A 560 -12.18 47.86 33.00
C ALA A 560 -13.33 47.38 32.09
N MET A 561 -12.98 46.71 30.98
CA MET A 561 -13.94 45.94 30.17
C MET A 561 -14.04 44.49 30.65
N ARG A 562 -15.27 43.98 30.75
CA ARG A 562 -15.59 42.55 30.75
C ARG A 562 -16.22 42.20 29.39
N SER A 563 -15.85 41.06 28.82
CA SER A 563 -16.46 40.57 27.58
C SER A 563 -17.87 40.01 27.82
N LEU A 564 -18.74 40.13 26.82
CA LEU A 564 -20.09 39.59 26.83
C LEU A 564 -20.11 38.21 26.15
N ALA A 565 -20.54 37.19 26.88
CA ALA A 565 -20.80 35.86 26.31
C ALA A 565 -22.11 35.82 25.51
N ARG A 566 -22.15 34.99 24.47
CA ARG A 566 -23.37 34.75 23.66
C ARG A 566 -24.12 33.52 24.18
N SER A 567 -25.44 33.51 23.94
CA SER A 567 -26.39 32.49 24.43
C SER A 567 -26.33 31.16 23.66
N VAL A 568 -26.81 30.08 24.28
CA VAL A 568 -28.01 29.31 23.86
C VAL A 568 -28.58 28.52 25.06
N LEU A 569 -29.90 28.30 25.00
CA LEU A 569 -30.83 27.56 25.87
C LEU A 569 -30.29 26.41 26.76
N ARG A 570 -30.83 26.31 27.98
CA ARG A 570 -30.90 25.09 28.82
C ARG A 570 -32.34 24.86 29.29
N PRO A 571 -32.81 23.60 29.48
CA PRO A 571 -34.09 23.32 30.11
C PRO A 571 -34.08 23.66 31.61
N TYR A 572 -35.24 24.03 32.15
CA TYR A 572 -35.40 24.49 33.53
C TYR A 572 -35.79 23.33 34.46
N VAL A 573 -34.93 22.97 35.41
CA VAL A 573 -35.18 21.87 36.37
C VAL A 573 -35.50 22.43 37.75
N CYS A 574 -36.59 21.95 38.37
CA CYS A 574 -37.13 22.48 39.62
C CYS A 574 -36.20 22.21 40.82
N PRO A 575 -35.79 23.24 41.60
CA PRO A 575 -34.95 23.06 42.79
C PRO A 575 -35.59 22.20 43.89
N SER A 576 -36.92 22.10 43.94
CA SER A 576 -37.68 21.41 44.99
C SER A 576 -37.47 19.89 45.02
N CYS A 577 -37.10 19.29 43.88
CA CYS A 577 -37.11 17.84 43.70
C CYS A 577 -35.86 17.11 44.24
N ARG A 578 -34.75 17.83 44.55
CA ARG A 578 -33.55 17.22 45.14
C ARG A 578 -33.62 17.15 46.68
N ARG A 579 -34.51 16.31 47.21
CA ARG A 579 -34.48 15.85 48.62
C ARG A 579 -34.86 14.37 48.75
N GLY A 580 -33.86 13.50 48.74
CA GLY A 580 -34.03 12.07 49.00
C GLY A 580 -32.70 11.35 49.24
N LEU A 581 -32.62 10.59 50.34
CA LEU A 581 -31.64 9.52 50.61
C LEU A 581 -30.14 9.85 50.45
N GLN A 582 -29.57 10.55 51.44
CA GLN A 582 -28.14 10.40 51.75
C GLN A 582 -27.87 8.99 52.29
N SER A 583 -27.41 8.07 51.44
CA SER A 583 -26.90 6.76 51.88
C SER A 583 -25.47 6.90 52.41
N GLY A 584 -25.33 7.01 53.73
CA GLY A 584 -24.05 7.22 54.41
C GLY A 584 -23.11 6.01 54.39
N ARG A 585 -22.48 5.70 53.25
CA ARG A 585 -21.36 4.74 53.19
C ARG A 585 -20.11 5.35 53.83
N ARG A 586 -19.71 4.82 54.99
CA ARG A 586 -18.36 5.01 55.53
C ARG A 586 -17.35 4.23 54.69
N GLY A 587 -16.77 4.89 53.69
CA GLY A 587 -15.49 4.46 53.11
C GLY A 587 -14.35 4.86 54.03
N TYR A 588 -13.30 4.04 54.10
CA TYR A 588 -12.05 4.41 54.77
C TYR A 588 -11.25 5.37 53.87
N ALA A 589 -10.42 6.22 54.46
CA ALA A 589 -9.63 7.21 53.72
C ALA A 589 -8.53 6.52 52.88
N SER A 590 -8.80 6.31 51.60
CA SER A 590 -7.78 6.29 50.54
C SER A 590 -7.53 7.72 50.04
N ASN A 591 -6.39 7.94 49.40
CA ASN A 591 -5.94 9.26 48.94
C ASN A 591 -7.01 10.01 48.14
N SER A 592 -7.04 11.34 48.30
CA SER A 592 -7.83 12.24 47.47
C SER A 592 -7.51 12.06 45.98
N ASP A 593 -8.54 12.03 45.13
CA ASP A 593 -8.38 12.19 43.68
C ASP A 593 -7.69 13.54 43.41
N GLN A 594 -6.40 13.48 43.07
CA GLN A 594 -5.65 14.64 42.60
C GLN A 594 -5.99 14.83 41.13
N ILE A 595 -6.55 16.00 40.78
CA ILE A 595 -6.73 16.39 39.38
C ILE A 595 -5.35 16.38 38.71
N PRO A 596 -5.14 15.63 37.62
CA PRO A 596 -3.84 15.48 36.98
C PRO A 596 -3.38 16.79 36.34
N ASP A 597 -2.06 17.04 36.31
CA ASP A 597 -1.52 18.21 35.62
C ASP A 597 -1.76 18.08 34.10
N ILE A 598 -2.52 19.01 33.53
CA ILE A 598 -2.89 19.01 32.10
C ILE A 598 -1.77 19.63 31.25
N TYR A 599 -1.43 19.02 30.12
CA TYR A 599 -0.48 19.50 29.11
C TYR A 599 -1.06 19.32 27.70
N ASP A 600 -0.65 20.16 26.75
CA ASP A 600 -1.02 20.04 25.34
C ASP A 600 -0.31 18.88 24.68
N VAL A 601 1.02 18.80 24.81
CA VAL A 601 1.82 17.73 24.22
C VAL A 601 2.69 17.09 25.30
N VAL A 602 2.59 15.77 25.45
CA VAL A 602 3.44 15.00 26.36
C VAL A 602 4.28 14.03 25.54
N CYS A 603 5.59 14.29 25.44
CA CYS A 603 6.53 13.40 24.79
C CYS A 603 7.13 12.43 25.80
N VAL A 604 7.09 11.12 25.51
CA VAL A 604 7.78 10.09 26.30
C VAL A 604 9.01 9.65 25.52
N GLY A 605 10.20 9.82 26.09
CA GLY A 605 11.49 9.55 25.45
C GLY A 605 12.25 10.81 25.04
N GLY A 606 13.34 11.12 25.75
CA GLY A 606 14.26 12.23 25.52
C GLY A 606 15.42 11.90 24.58
N GLY A 607 15.20 10.99 23.63
CA GLY A 607 16.14 10.72 22.54
C GLY A 607 16.17 11.84 21.49
N PRO A 608 17.03 11.72 20.46
CA PRO A 608 17.10 12.65 19.34
C PRO A 608 15.76 13.09 18.74
N ALA A 609 14.81 12.16 18.55
CA ALA A 609 13.50 12.46 17.97
C ALA A 609 12.60 13.27 18.93
N GLY A 610 12.45 12.84 20.19
CA GLY A 610 11.63 13.55 21.17
C GLY A 610 12.16 14.94 21.54
N LEU A 611 13.49 15.09 21.60
CA LEU A 611 14.12 16.41 21.78
C LEU A 611 14.02 17.29 20.53
N ALA A 612 14.07 16.71 19.31
CA ALA A 612 13.79 17.45 18.08
C ALA A 612 12.32 17.91 18.02
N LEU A 613 11.38 17.11 18.51
CA LEU A 613 9.97 17.46 18.60
C LEU A 613 9.74 18.64 19.54
N LEU A 614 10.30 18.61 20.75
CA LEU A 614 10.24 19.74 21.67
C LEU A 614 10.87 21.01 21.08
N ALA A 615 12.08 20.89 20.52
CA ALA A 615 12.78 22.03 19.91
C ALA A 615 12.02 22.61 18.71
N ALA A 616 11.34 21.78 17.92
CA ALA A 616 10.58 22.19 16.75
C ALA A 616 9.24 22.86 17.13
N LEU A 617 8.46 22.26 18.04
CA LEU A 617 7.21 22.85 18.55
C LEU A 617 7.46 24.22 19.20
N ARG A 618 8.61 24.38 19.89
CA ARG A 618 8.98 25.65 20.54
C ARG A 618 9.68 26.64 19.61
N ALA A 619 10.23 26.21 18.49
CA ALA A 619 10.82 27.09 17.48
C ALA A 619 9.76 27.68 16.51
N SER A 620 8.57 27.09 16.42
CA SER A 620 7.49 27.62 15.59
C SER A 620 6.61 28.64 16.34
N PRO A 621 6.41 29.86 15.80
CA PRO A 621 5.54 30.88 16.41
C PRO A 621 4.05 30.49 16.51
N LEU A 622 3.62 29.40 15.86
CA LEU A 622 2.25 28.90 15.95
C LEU A 622 2.03 27.95 17.12
N THR A 623 3.10 27.32 17.62
CA THR A 623 3.03 26.27 18.66
C THR A 623 3.88 26.59 19.89
N SER A 624 4.53 27.76 19.94
CA SER A 624 5.31 28.22 21.10
C SER A 624 4.51 28.28 22.39
N GLU A 625 3.23 28.68 22.31
CA GLU A 625 2.33 28.82 23.46
C GLU A 625 1.74 27.50 23.98
N LEU A 626 2.00 26.36 23.32
CA LEU A 626 1.54 25.06 23.81
C LEU A 626 2.32 24.66 25.07
N LYS A 627 1.62 24.11 26.07
CA LYS A 627 2.23 23.60 27.29
C LYS A 627 2.77 22.19 27.05
N VAL A 628 4.10 22.02 26.97
CA VAL A 628 4.75 20.77 26.54
C VAL A 628 5.53 20.10 27.67
N ALA A 629 5.31 18.80 27.88
CA ALA A 629 6.11 17.96 28.77
C ALA A 629 7.03 17.01 28.00
N LEU A 630 8.19 16.70 28.58
CA LEU A 630 9.06 15.60 28.19
C LEU A 630 9.34 14.70 29.41
N ILE A 631 9.12 13.39 29.26
CA ILE A 631 9.41 12.39 30.28
C ILE A 631 10.58 11.52 29.78
N GLU A 632 11.67 11.45 30.55
CA GLU A 632 12.85 10.66 30.23
C GLU A 632 13.38 9.93 31.47
N SER A 633 13.56 8.61 31.31
CA SER A 633 14.15 7.68 32.28
C SER A 633 15.60 8.02 32.66
N GLN A 634 16.36 8.62 31.76
CA GLN A 634 17.78 8.96 31.92
C GLN A 634 18.01 10.38 32.45
N ASN A 635 19.24 10.64 32.89
CA ASN A 635 19.62 11.94 33.44
C ASN A 635 20.09 12.89 32.33
N LEU A 636 19.17 13.71 31.80
CA LEU A 636 19.50 14.68 30.74
C LEU A 636 20.52 15.74 31.16
N ASN A 637 20.77 15.98 32.46
CA ASN A 637 21.84 16.89 32.88
C ASN A 637 23.25 16.38 32.49
N LYS A 638 23.44 15.06 32.39
CA LYS A 638 24.69 14.47 31.85
C LYS A 638 24.87 14.77 30.35
N ALA A 639 23.76 14.95 29.62
CA ALA A 639 23.78 15.31 28.20
C ALA A 639 23.89 16.83 27.97
N ARG A 640 23.23 17.66 28.81
CA ARG A 640 23.43 19.12 28.84
C ARG A 640 24.91 19.47 29.06
N ASN A 641 25.54 18.82 30.04
CA ASN A 641 26.95 19.04 30.40
C ASN A 641 27.92 18.10 29.65
N TRP A 642 27.56 17.62 28.45
CA TRP A 642 28.41 16.68 27.72
C TRP A 642 29.61 17.37 27.04
N SER A 643 30.81 16.97 27.47
CA SER A 643 32.10 17.28 26.85
C SER A 643 33.01 16.04 26.89
N SER A 644 33.16 15.35 25.75
CA SER A 644 34.16 14.28 25.58
C SER A 644 35.54 14.86 25.21
N ALA A 645 36.62 14.18 25.62
CA ALA A 645 37.99 14.59 25.29
C ALA A 645 38.19 14.66 23.76
N PRO A 646 39.01 15.59 23.19
CA PRO A 646 39.05 15.85 21.74
C PRO A 646 39.36 14.68 20.79
N HIS A 647 39.82 13.55 21.33
CA HIS A 647 40.16 12.32 20.59
C HIS A 647 39.32 11.10 21.00
N GLU A 648 38.24 11.30 21.77
CA GLU A 648 37.28 10.25 22.16
C GLU A 648 35.92 10.49 21.53
N PHE A 649 35.36 9.49 20.85
CA PHE A 649 34.02 9.51 20.26
C PHE A 649 33.12 8.43 20.86
N SER A 650 31.82 8.73 20.90
CA SER A 650 30.75 7.81 21.27
C SER A 650 30.41 6.83 20.16
N ASN A 651 30.26 5.55 20.51
CA ASN A 651 29.83 4.49 19.59
C ASN A 651 28.50 4.80 18.88
N ARG A 652 27.58 5.57 19.50
CA ARG A 652 26.30 5.92 18.87
C ARG A 652 26.47 7.21 18.07
N CYS A 653 27.01 7.06 16.86
CA CYS A 653 26.99 8.06 15.81
C CYS A 653 25.82 7.82 14.84
N SER A 654 25.41 8.86 14.11
CA SER A 654 24.42 8.80 13.03
C SER A 654 24.92 9.57 11.81
N SER A 655 24.54 9.09 10.62
CA SER A 655 24.79 9.79 9.35
C SER A 655 23.53 10.56 8.95
N LEU A 656 23.60 11.90 9.01
CA LEU A 656 22.45 12.77 8.77
C LEU A 656 22.36 13.19 7.30
N THR A 657 21.20 12.95 6.68
CA THR A 657 20.94 13.42 5.30
C THR A 657 20.89 14.95 5.22
N PRO A 658 21.12 15.57 4.03
CA PRO A 658 21.01 17.02 3.84
C PRO A 658 19.67 17.57 4.33
N SER A 659 18.56 16.88 4.07
CA SER A 659 17.23 17.24 4.57
C SER A 659 17.11 17.20 6.09
N SER A 660 17.73 16.21 6.76
CA SER A 660 17.76 16.13 8.23
C SER A 660 18.58 17.26 8.84
N VAL A 661 19.72 17.62 8.23
CA VAL A 661 20.54 18.77 8.63
C VAL A 661 19.78 20.08 8.39
N SER A 662 19.11 20.23 7.25
CA SER A 662 18.27 21.38 6.91
C SER A 662 17.11 21.58 7.90
N PHE A 663 16.45 20.50 8.32
CA PHE A 663 15.44 20.55 9.38
C PHE A 663 16.02 21.02 10.72
N LEU A 664 17.17 20.47 11.14
CA LEU A 664 17.86 20.90 12.36
C LEU A 664 18.34 22.36 12.29
N GLN A 665 18.64 22.87 11.09
CA GLN A 665 18.93 24.29 10.85
C GLN A 665 17.66 25.15 10.92
N LYS A 666 16.54 24.73 10.31
CA LYS A 666 15.23 25.41 10.34
C LYS A 666 14.76 25.66 11.78
N ILE A 667 14.86 24.65 12.66
CA ILE A 667 14.47 24.79 14.07
C ILE A 667 15.54 25.49 14.94
N GLY A 668 16.69 25.84 14.37
CA GLY A 668 17.82 26.52 15.02
C GLY A 668 18.77 25.63 15.82
N ALA A 669 18.47 24.34 15.99
CA ALA A 669 19.25 23.40 16.80
C ALA A 669 20.67 23.17 16.28
N TRP A 670 20.87 23.19 14.95
CA TRP A 670 22.17 22.96 14.33
C TRP A 670 23.26 23.97 14.77
N LYS A 671 22.86 25.17 15.20
CA LYS A 671 23.78 26.21 15.71
C LYS A 671 24.50 25.81 17.01
N HIS A 672 23.94 24.85 17.75
CA HIS A 672 24.44 24.38 19.05
C HIS A 672 25.14 23.01 18.97
N VAL A 673 25.19 22.41 17.78
CA VAL A 673 25.97 21.20 17.53
C VAL A 673 27.44 21.58 17.39
N ASP A 674 28.33 20.87 18.08
CA ASP A 674 29.77 21.12 18.02
C ASP A 674 30.33 20.73 16.65
N SER A 675 30.55 21.72 15.78
CA SER A 675 31.09 21.55 14.43
C SER A 675 32.48 20.91 14.40
N SER A 676 33.27 20.95 15.49
CA SER A 676 34.57 20.26 15.54
C SER A 676 34.43 18.73 15.63
N ARG A 677 33.24 18.24 15.98
CA ARG A 677 32.87 16.83 16.09
C ARG A 677 31.91 16.35 14.99
N VAL A 678 31.83 17.09 13.89
CA VAL A 678 30.96 16.80 12.74
C VAL A 678 31.81 16.56 11.49
N GLN A 679 31.53 15.49 10.75
CA GLN A 679 32.25 15.13 9.53
C GLN A 679 31.29 14.97 8.34
N PRO A 680 31.19 15.95 7.43
CA PRO A 680 30.53 15.76 6.14
C PRO A 680 31.37 14.82 5.24
N TYR A 681 30.71 14.06 4.37
CA TYR A 681 31.37 13.26 3.33
C TYR A 681 30.65 13.36 1.96
N GLN A 682 31.43 13.41 0.89
CA GLN A 682 30.96 13.68 -0.49
C GLN A 682 30.87 12.43 -1.36
N GLU A 683 31.58 11.36 -0.98
CA GLU A 683 31.63 10.08 -1.68
C GLU A 683 31.22 8.94 -0.73
N MET A 684 30.56 7.91 -1.26
CA MET A 684 30.26 6.67 -0.56
C MET A 684 30.49 5.48 -1.49
N HIS A 685 31.46 4.63 -1.15
CA HIS A 685 31.78 3.43 -1.92
C HIS A 685 31.21 2.17 -1.23
N VAL A 686 30.58 1.33 -2.03
CA VAL A 686 29.97 0.07 -1.63
C VAL A 686 30.56 -1.06 -2.47
N TRP A 687 30.96 -2.18 -1.85
CA TRP A 687 31.54 -3.35 -2.54
C TRP A 687 30.85 -4.65 -2.12
N ASP A 688 30.75 -5.62 -3.04
CA ASP A 688 30.50 -7.03 -2.74
C ASP A 688 31.83 -7.76 -2.51
N GLY A 689 32.07 -8.22 -1.29
CA GLY A 689 33.31 -8.90 -0.91
C GLY A 689 33.41 -10.35 -1.39
N GLN A 690 32.39 -10.90 -2.04
CA GLN A 690 32.40 -12.24 -2.63
C GLN A 690 32.66 -12.21 -4.14
N THR A 691 32.45 -11.08 -4.82
CA THR A 691 32.55 -10.98 -6.29
C THR A 691 33.36 -9.78 -6.80
N GLY A 692 33.68 -8.81 -5.94
CA GLY A 692 34.43 -7.61 -6.30
C GLY A 692 33.60 -6.50 -6.97
N SER A 693 32.32 -6.77 -7.26
CA SER A 693 31.38 -5.78 -7.81
C SER A 693 31.20 -4.59 -6.87
N ARG A 694 30.96 -3.40 -7.42
CA ARG A 694 31.08 -2.13 -6.68
C ARG A 694 30.06 -1.11 -7.14
N ILE A 695 29.50 -0.31 -6.23
CA ILE A 695 28.84 0.97 -6.54
C ILE A 695 29.59 2.11 -5.87
N SER A 696 29.91 3.19 -6.60
CA SER A 696 30.30 4.48 -6.00
C SER A 696 29.23 5.55 -6.19
N PHE A 697 28.76 6.13 -5.08
CA PHE A 697 27.93 7.33 -5.07
C PHE A 697 28.83 8.55 -4.85
N ASP A 698 28.75 9.53 -5.73
CA ASP A 698 29.59 10.74 -5.74
C ASP A 698 28.80 11.87 -6.42
N TRP A 699 28.81 13.06 -5.82
CA TRP A 699 28.16 14.27 -6.36
C TRP A 699 29.04 15.11 -7.30
N SER A 700 30.34 14.80 -7.43
CA SER A 700 31.29 15.58 -8.23
C SER A 700 30.87 15.74 -9.71
N MET A 701 30.14 14.75 -10.24
CA MET A 701 29.69 14.70 -11.64
C MET A 701 28.42 15.54 -11.94
N GLU A 702 27.65 15.94 -10.92
CA GLU A 702 26.46 16.81 -11.11
C GLU A 702 26.68 18.24 -10.60
N THR A 703 27.69 18.49 -9.75
CA THR A 703 27.92 19.84 -9.20
C THR A 703 28.59 20.74 -10.24
N SER A 704 28.05 21.94 -10.48
CA SER A 704 28.71 22.87 -11.42
C SER A 704 30.02 23.43 -10.82
N PRO A 705 31.02 23.84 -11.63
CA PRO A 705 32.31 24.35 -11.12
C PRO A 705 32.25 25.65 -10.29
N PHE A 706 31.04 26.20 -10.08
CA PHE A 706 30.78 27.43 -9.34
C PHE A 706 29.89 27.21 -8.10
N GLU A 707 29.48 25.98 -7.83
CA GLU A 707 28.68 25.59 -6.66
C GLU A 707 29.52 24.82 -5.63
N ASN A 708 29.09 24.85 -4.37
CA ASN A 708 29.71 24.05 -3.32
C ASN A 708 29.42 22.56 -3.53
N LEU A 709 30.44 21.71 -3.40
CA LEU A 709 30.32 20.25 -3.50
C LEU A 709 29.19 19.72 -2.60
N ARG A 710 28.16 19.11 -3.23
CA ARG A 710 27.06 18.47 -2.51
C ARG A 710 27.60 17.37 -1.59
N THR A 711 27.17 17.41 -0.33
CA THR A 711 27.51 16.41 0.69
C THR A 711 26.48 15.27 0.62
N VAL A 712 26.93 14.01 0.67
CA VAL A 712 26.04 12.84 0.68
C VAL A 712 25.32 12.76 2.01
N ALA A 713 26.07 12.81 3.11
CA ALA A 713 25.53 12.90 4.46
C ALA A 713 26.61 13.40 5.44
N THR A 714 26.18 13.68 6.67
CA THR A 714 26.99 14.33 7.70
C THR A 714 27.02 13.47 8.96
N MET A 715 28.18 12.92 9.30
CA MET A 715 28.39 12.14 10.52
C MET A 715 28.45 13.03 11.75
N THR A 716 27.72 12.66 12.79
CA THR A 716 27.80 13.26 14.13
C THR A 716 27.46 12.25 15.22
N GLU A 717 27.95 12.50 16.43
CA GLU A 717 27.57 11.73 17.62
C GLU A 717 26.15 12.08 18.06
N ASN A 718 25.36 11.07 18.44
CA ASN A 718 24.01 11.31 18.99
C ASN A 718 24.08 12.10 20.31
N ALA A 719 25.20 12.05 21.06
CA ALA A 719 25.43 12.88 22.23
C ALA A 719 25.61 14.38 21.88
N ASN A 720 26.35 14.68 20.80
CA ASN A 720 26.53 16.04 20.28
C ASN A 720 25.19 16.65 19.83
N LEU A 721 24.42 15.88 19.06
CA LEU A 721 23.09 16.28 18.60
C LEU A 721 22.08 16.45 19.75
N VAL A 722 22.08 15.56 20.74
CA VAL A 722 21.23 15.69 21.95
C VAL A 722 21.60 16.92 22.78
N ARG A 723 22.90 17.21 22.96
CA ARG A 723 23.36 18.45 23.61
C ARG A 723 22.89 19.68 22.83
N GLY A 724 23.07 19.71 21.51
CA GLY A 724 22.63 20.83 20.67
C GLY A 724 21.13 21.10 20.74
N LEU A 725 20.31 20.04 20.74
CA LEU A 725 18.87 20.14 20.96
C LEU A 725 18.52 20.68 22.36
N LEU A 726 19.16 20.19 23.41
CA LEU A 726 18.93 20.67 24.78
C LEU A 726 19.35 22.14 24.96
N SER A 727 20.46 22.56 24.35
CA SER A 727 20.88 23.97 24.32
C SER A 727 19.90 24.85 23.54
N ARG A 728 19.33 24.36 22.43
CA ARG A 728 18.28 25.07 21.69
C ARG A 728 16.97 25.19 22.47
N ILE A 729 16.57 24.16 23.19
CA ILE A 729 15.39 24.22 24.08
C ILE A 729 15.60 25.26 25.18
N ALA A 730 16.79 25.32 25.79
CA ALA A 730 17.12 26.34 26.79
C ALA A 730 17.18 27.77 26.20
N GLU A 731 17.65 27.94 24.96
CA GLU A 731 17.60 29.22 24.23
C GLU A 731 16.15 29.72 23.99
N LEU A 732 15.19 28.79 23.87
CA LEU A 732 13.77 29.07 23.63
C LEU A 732 12.96 29.31 24.92
N GLY A 733 13.62 29.34 26.08
CA GLY A 733 13.01 29.63 27.38
C GLY A 733 12.19 28.49 27.98
N ASP A 734 12.23 28.38 29.32
CA ASP A 734 11.53 27.31 30.06
C ASP A 734 10.01 27.57 30.23
N GLU A 735 9.49 28.76 29.91
CA GLU A 735 8.07 29.10 30.09
C GLU A 735 7.16 28.22 29.23
N GLY A 736 6.34 27.37 29.86
CA GLY A 736 5.46 26.41 29.17
C GLY A 736 6.10 25.05 28.88
N ILE A 737 7.37 24.82 29.24
CA ILE A 737 8.06 23.54 29.07
C ILE A 737 8.23 22.84 30.43
N SER A 738 8.14 21.51 30.49
CA SER A 738 8.47 20.73 31.70
C SER A 738 9.21 19.45 31.37
N ILE A 739 10.46 19.32 31.85
CA ILE A 739 11.37 18.20 31.50
C ILE A 739 11.59 17.30 32.73
N PHE A 740 10.82 16.22 32.81
CA PHE A 740 10.88 15.20 33.85
C PHE A 740 11.98 14.17 33.53
N SER A 741 13.24 14.54 33.83
CA SER A 741 14.39 13.63 33.78
C SER A 741 14.37 12.61 34.93
N ASN A 742 15.12 11.52 34.83
CA ASN A 742 15.16 10.43 35.83
C ASN A 742 13.75 9.89 36.20
N THR A 743 12.79 9.95 35.27
CA THR A 743 11.37 9.66 35.55
C THR A 743 10.84 8.67 34.52
N THR A 744 10.21 7.59 34.98
CA THR A 744 9.57 6.59 34.10
C THR A 744 8.06 6.66 34.19
N VAL A 745 7.38 6.37 33.08
CA VAL A 745 5.93 6.15 33.05
C VAL A 745 5.66 4.77 33.61
N SER A 746 4.83 4.66 34.65
CA SER A 746 4.50 3.39 35.30
C SER A 746 3.21 2.78 34.75
N SER A 747 2.25 3.61 34.34
CA SER A 747 1.05 3.22 33.60
C SER A 747 0.53 4.38 32.76
N ILE A 748 -0.25 4.06 31.73
CA ILE A 748 -1.05 5.02 30.95
C ILE A 748 -2.46 4.46 30.90
N GLN A 749 -3.46 5.28 31.19
CA GLN A 749 -4.89 4.93 31.16
C GLN A 749 -5.68 6.14 30.64
N ASN A 750 -6.91 5.94 30.17
CA ASN A 750 -7.79 7.08 29.95
C ASN A 750 -8.23 7.68 31.30
N GLY A 751 -8.47 8.99 31.34
CA GLY A 751 -8.95 9.68 32.53
C GLY A 751 -10.40 9.37 32.89
N ALA A 752 -10.91 10.09 33.88
CA ALA A 752 -12.30 10.04 34.30
C ALA A 752 -12.99 11.39 34.11
N ASP A 753 -14.33 11.37 34.03
CA ASP A 753 -15.14 12.58 34.15
C ASP A 753 -15.17 13.04 35.62
N HIS A 754 -14.67 14.25 35.88
CA HIS A 754 -14.64 14.84 37.21
C HIS A 754 -15.74 15.91 37.34
N GLN A 755 -16.66 15.73 38.28
CA GLN A 755 -17.88 16.56 38.43
C GLN A 755 -17.63 18.07 38.60
N ASP A 756 -16.44 18.46 39.07
CA ASP A 756 -15.99 19.86 39.24
C ASP A 756 -14.81 20.24 38.32
N GLY A 757 -14.48 19.42 37.31
CA GLY A 757 -13.32 19.56 36.43
C GLY A 757 -13.64 19.53 34.93
N PRO A 758 -12.61 19.53 34.06
CA PRO A 758 -12.78 19.21 32.65
C PRO A 758 -12.99 17.70 32.46
N ASP A 759 -13.75 17.32 31.44
CA ASP A 759 -13.89 15.92 31.02
C ASP A 759 -12.56 15.41 30.43
N LEU A 760 -11.94 14.45 31.13
CA LEU A 760 -10.72 13.76 30.72
C LEU A 760 -10.96 12.29 30.35
N SER A 761 -12.22 11.85 30.20
CA SER A 761 -12.59 10.47 29.85
C SER A 761 -11.98 9.97 28.54
N ALA A 762 -11.74 10.89 27.60
CA ALA A 762 -11.09 10.62 26.32
C ALA A 762 -9.59 10.99 26.29
N TRP A 763 -8.99 11.37 27.42
CA TRP A 763 -7.59 11.85 27.50
C TRP A 763 -6.65 10.81 28.13
N PRO A 764 -5.47 10.53 27.54
CA PRO A 764 -4.46 9.71 28.18
C PRO A 764 -3.88 10.42 29.42
N VAL A 765 -4.00 9.74 30.57
CA VAL A 765 -3.40 10.10 31.85
C VAL A 765 -2.25 9.15 32.16
N LEU A 766 -1.08 9.71 32.42
CA LEU A 766 0.17 9.02 32.69
C LEU A 766 0.46 9.06 34.20
N SER A 767 0.69 7.90 34.80
CA SER A 767 1.22 7.79 36.16
C SER A 767 2.75 7.84 36.12
N LEU A 768 3.36 8.70 36.92
CA LEU A 768 4.81 8.89 36.92
C LEU A 768 5.46 8.25 38.15
N SER A 769 6.55 7.49 37.91
CA SER A 769 7.43 6.98 38.97
C SER A 769 8.79 7.67 38.86
N PRO A 770 9.13 8.61 39.78
CA PRO A 770 10.48 9.17 39.86
C PRO A 770 11.49 8.12 40.33
N SER A 771 12.66 8.08 39.70
CA SER A 771 13.82 7.32 40.18
C SER A 771 14.30 7.87 41.54
N PRO A 772 14.90 7.05 42.43
CA PRO A 772 15.40 7.50 43.74
C PRO A 772 16.51 8.57 43.71
N SER A 773 16.90 9.08 42.54
CA SER A 773 17.81 10.21 42.34
C SER A 773 17.15 11.42 41.64
N ALA A 774 15.82 11.44 41.51
CA ALA A 774 15.06 12.58 41.02
C ALA A 774 14.68 13.56 42.17
N ALA A 775 14.36 14.80 41.82
CA ALA A 775 13.94 15.83 42.79
C ALA A 775 12.47 15.68 43.20
N SER A 776 12.13 16.07 44.42
CA SER A 776 10.81 15.90 45.06
C SER A 776 9.68 16.80 44.51
N SER A 777 9.71 17.14 43.21
CA SER A 777 8.77 18.06 42.56
C SER A 777 8.18 17.50 41.24
N VAL A 778 8.20 16.18 41.07
CA VAL A 778 7.53 15.48 39.95
C VAL A 778 6.06 15.24 40.34
N PRO A 779 5.07 15.61 39.50
CA PRO A 779 3.66 15.33 39.79
C PRO A 779 3.38 13.82 39.73
N SER A 780 2.39 13.37 40.50
CA SER A 780 1.97 11.96 40.56
C SER A 780 1.35 11.47 39.25
N THR A 781 0.57 12.34 38.60
CA THR A 781 -0.17 12.07 37.36
C THR A 781 -0.17 13.28 36.43
N ILE A 782 -0.16 13.02 35.12
CA ILE A 782 -0.17 14.02 34.05
C ILE A 782 -1.22 13.63 33.00
N ALA A 783 -2.05 14.57 32.54
CA ALA A 783 -2.98 14.37 31.42
C ALA A 783 -2.46 15.05 30.14
N ALA A 784 -2.55 14.38 29.00
CA ALA A 784 -2.03 14.86 27.71
C ALA A 784 -3.14 15.07 26.66
N ARG A 785 -3.20 16.26 26.03
CA ARG A 785 -4.12 16.50 24.91
C ARG A 785 -3.70 15.72 23.66
N LEU A 786 -2.38 15.62 23.46
CA LEU A 786 -1.67 14.73 22.53
C LEU A 786 -0.49 14.06 23.27
N LEU A 787 -0.49 12.73 23.32
CA LEU A 787 0.61 11.91 23.84
C LEU A 787 1.49 11.43 22.68
N VAL A 788 2.81 11.62 22.77
CA VAL A 788 3.76 11.22 21.73
C VAL A 788 4.78 10.21 22.24
N GLY A 789 4.86 9.05 21.59
CA GLY A 789 5.88 8.03 21.82
C GLY A 789 7.14 8.30 21.01
N ALA A 790 8.23 8.62 21.70
CA ALA A 790 9.61 8.72 21.17
C ALA A 790 10.59 7.86 22.02
N ASP A 791 10.03 6.89 22.73
CA ASP A 791 10.59 6.02 23.76
C ASP A 791 11.17 4.69 23.23
N GLY A 792 11.02 4.44 21.93
CA GLY A 792 11.75 3.41 21.19
C GLY A 792 11.06 2.06 21.10
N ILE A 793 11.86 1.01 20.83
CA ILE A 793 11.35 -0.31 20.43
C ILE A 793 10.37 -0.94 21.45
N ASN A 794 10.49 -0.61 22.73
CA ASN A 794 9.63 -1.11 23.82
C ASN A 794 8.63 -0.05 24.34
N SER A 795 8.17 0.85 23.48
CA SER A 795 7.26 1.97 23.80
C SER A 795 6.03 1.57 24.65
N PRO A 796 5.92 2.02 25.92
CA PRO A 796 4.66 1.99 26.66
C PRO A 796 3.55 2.81 25.97
N VAL A 797 3.88 3.91 25.28
CA VAL A 797 2.87 4.72 24.56
C VAL A 797 2.18 3.92 23.45
N ARG A 798 2.96 3.22 22.63
CA ARG A 798 2.43 2.33 21.58
C ARG A 798 1.62 1.17 22.17
N SER A 799 2.06 0.65 23.32
CA SER A 799 1.42 -0.48 24.00
C SER A 799 0.07 -0.09 24.64
N PHE A 800 -0.06 1.16 25.11
CA PHE A 800 -1.32 1.74 25.57
C PHE A 800 -2.30 1.99 24.42
N ALA A 801 -1.81 2.42 23.25
CA ALA A 801 -2.62 2.73 22.07
C ALA A 801 -3.11 1.48 21.29
N ASP A 802 -2.81 0.27 21.76
CA ASP A 802 -3.03 -1.03 21.10
C ASP A 802 -2.49 -1.11 19.64
N ILE A 803 -1.39 -0.39 19.38
CA ILE A 803 -0.77 -0.35 18.04
C ILE A 803 0.19 -1.54 17.90
N SER A 804 -0.21 -2.51 17.08
CA SER A 804 0.60 -3.67 16.72
C SER A 804 1.86 -3.29 15.92
N THR A 805 2.89 -4.15 15.98
CA THR A 805 4.12 -3.99 15.19
C THR A 805 4.49 -5.26 14.43
N ASP A 806 4.59 -5.16 13.12
CA ASP A 806 5.12 -6.22 12.26
C ASP A 806 6.65 -6.18 12.21
N GLY A 807 7.28 -7.33 11.94
CA GLY A 807 8.72 -7.41 11.69
C GLY A 807 9.37 -8.71 12.19
N TRP A 808 10.70 -8.76 12.10
CA TRP A 808 11.52 -9.94 12.39
C TRP A 808 12.85 -9.56 13.05
N ASP A 809 13.42 -10.52 13.77
CA ASP A 809 14.79 -10.44 14.25
C ASP A 809 15.71 -11.09 13.22
N TYR A 810 16.81 -10.43 12.84
CA TYR A 810 17.71 -10.93 11.80
C TYR A 810 18.66 -12.04 12.29
N ASN A 811 18.58 -12.44 13.56
CA ASN A 811 19.51 -13.36 14.25
C ASN A 811 20.99 -13.00 14.04
N ARG A 812 21.26 -11.71 13.91
CA ARG A 812 22.58 -11.09 13.69
C ARG A 812 22.80 -9.97 14.68
N HIS A 813 24.08 -9.70 14.98
CA HIS A 813 24.51 -8.60 15.83
C HIS A 813 25.38 -7.62 15.03
N GLY A 814 25.15 -6.33 15.24
CA GLY A 814 26.03 -5.27 14.77
C GLY A 814 27.12 -5.06 15.82
N VAL A 815 28.36 -5.44 15.50
CA VAL A 815 29.56 -5.07 16.26
C VAL A 815 29.92 -3.64 15.88
N VAL A 816 30.21 -2.80 16.88
CA VAL A 816 30.62 -1.41 16.67
C VAL A 816 31.87 -1.07 17.47
N ALA A 817 32.68 -0.16 16.93
CA ALA A 817 33.89 0.36 17.56
C ALA A 817 34.22 1.75 16.98
N THR A 818 34.98 2.54 17.73
CA THR A 818 35.63 3.75 17.20
C THR A 818 37.06 3.39 16.83
N LEU A 819 37.42 3.60 15.57
CA LEU A 819 38.72 3.25 15.00
C LEU A 819 39.51 4.51 14.63
N HIS A 820 40.83 4.38 14.48
CA HIS A 820 41.70 5.38 13.86
C HIS A 820 42.35 4.77 12.61
N GLN A 821 42.47 5.56 11.54
CA GLN A 821 42.92 5.10 10.22
C GLN A 821 43.77 6.14 9.50
N ASN A 822 44.69 5.70 8.64
CA ASN A 822 45.52 6.61 7.83
C ASN A 822 44.79 7.03 6.54
N GLY A 823 43.72 7.83 6.65
CA GLY A 823 43.01 8.42 5.51
C GLY A 823 41.56 8.83 5.80
N ILE A 824 40.94 9.59 4.89
CA ILE A 824 39.54 10.04 4.99
C ILE A 824 38.76 9.54 3.76
N SER A 825 37.88 8.56 3.97
CA SER A 825 36.95 8.03 2.95
C SER A 825 35.80 7.30 3.64
N ALA A 826 34.58 7.34 3.08
CA ALA A 826 33.44 6.56 3.56
C ALA A 826 33.30 5.25 2.76
N ILE A 827 33.30 4.12 3.47
CA ILE A 827 33.65 2.81 2.91
C ILE A 827 32.72 1.72 3.46
N SER A 828 32.02 0.98 2.59
CA SER A 828 31.08 -0.07 3.02
C SER A 828 31.18 -1.37 2.19
N PRO A 829 32.11 -2.29 2.49
CA PRO A 829 32.24 -3.58 1.81
C PRO A 829 31.45 -4.71 2.51
N PHE A 830 30.89 -5.60 1.70
CA PHE A 830 29.97 -6.67 2.13
C PHE A 830 30.61 -8.04 1.91
N SER A 831 31.58 -8.40 2.76
CA SER A 831 32.26 -9.71 2.72
C SER A 831 31.52 -10.74 3.57
N TRP A 832 31.56 -10.57 4.90
CA TRP A 832 31.00 -11.49 5.91
C TRP A 832 29.72 -10.92 6.54
N GLY A 833 28.78 -10.56 5.68
CA GLY A 833 27.74 -9.58 5.98
C GLY A 833 28.25 -8.13 5.83
N PRO A 834 27.37 -7.14 6.04
CA PRO A 834 27.72 -5.73 5.91
C PRO A 834 28.83 -5.30 6.87
N ILE A 835 29.86 -4.65 6.35
CA ILE A 835 30.80 -3.82 7.11
C ILE A 835 30.65 -2.39 6.59
N ALA A 836 30.53 -1.42 7.50
CA ALA A 836 30.52 -0.01 7.21
C ALA A 836 31.59 0.69 8.05
N LEU A 837 32.34 1.59 7.43
CA LEU A 837 33.40 2.39 8.00
C LEU A 837 33.13 3.85 7.62
N LEU A 838 32.54 4.58 8.56
CA LEU A 838 32.01 5.93 8.35
C LEU A 838 32.96 6.96 8.97
N PRO A 839 33.38 8.02 8.25
CA PRO A 839 34.43 8.92 8.71
C PRO A 839 33.98 9.80 9.87
N LEU A 840 34.89 10.02 10.82
CA LEU A 840 34.77 10.98 11.91
C LEU A 840 35.94 11.97 11.85
N PRO A 841 35.88 13.12 12.53
CA PRO A 841 36.97 14.08 12.52
C PRO A 841 38.29 13.51 13.06
N ASN A 842 39.40 14.19 12.76
CA ASN A 842 40.74 13.83 13.25
C ASN A 842 41.15 12.37 12.91
N ASN A 843 40.92 11.91 11.68
CA ASN A 843 41.28 10.56 11.19
C ASN A 843 40.63 9.38 11.94
N HIS A 844 39.53 9.62 12.66
CA HIS A 844 38.74 8.56 13.29
C HIS A 844 37.68 8.00 12.31
N ALA A 845 37.16 6.82 12.61
CA ALA A 845 36.04 6.24 11.89
C ALA A 845 35.12 5.43 12.82
N SER A 846 33.83 5.43 12.54
CA SER A 846 32.84 4.58 13.20
C SER A 846 32.68 3.28 12.40
N LEU A 847 32.98 2.15 13.04
CA LEU A 847 32.78 0.81 12.48
C LEU A 847 31.37 0.31 12.81
N VAL A 848 30.69 -0.28 11.83
CA VAL A 848 29.51 -1.16 12.03
C VAL A 848 29.69 -2.44 11.23
N TRP A 849 29.88 -3.58 11.90
CA TRP A 849 30.01 -4.90 11.27
C TRP A 849 28.84 -5.80 11.69
N SER A 850 27.94 -6.09 10.75
CA SER A 850 26.80 -6.99 10.94
C SER A 850 27.21 -8.45 10.70
N THR A 851 27.31 -9.24 11.75
CA THR A 851 27.72 -10.66 11.70
C THR A 851 26.80 -11.57 12.54
N THR A 852 27.06 -12.87 12.62
CA THR A 852 26.28 -13.80 13.47
C THR A 852 26.48 -13.50 14.96
N VAL A 853 25.57 -13.95 15.82
CA VAL A 853 25.67 -13.73 17.27
C VAL A 853 27.00 -14.30 17.82
N GLU A 854 27.36 -15.51 17.40
CA GLU A 854 28.61 -16.22 17.73
C GLU A 854 29.84 -15.39 17.35
N ASN A 855 29.94 -14.96 16.07
CA ASN A 855 31.03 -14.13 15.58
C ASN A 855 31.09 -12.78 16.31
N ALA A 856 29.95 -12.19 16.66
CA ALA A 856 29.91 -10.93 17.39
C ALA A 856 30.39 -11.09 18.85
N THR A 857 30.07 -12.21 19.52
CA THR A 857 30.63 -12.53 20.84
C THR A 857 32.13 -12.82 20.78
N TYR A 858 32.60 -13.50 19.72
CA TYR A 858 34.02 -13.75 19.47
C TYR A 858 34.81 -12.47 19.23
N LEU A 859 34.38 -11.62 18.28
CA LEU A 859 35.05 -10.35 17.98
C LEU A 859 35.11 -9.42 19.20
N LYS A 860 34.12 -9.49 20.09
CA LYS A 860 34.08 -8.73 21.35
C LYS A 860 35.00 -9.31 22.44
N SER A 861 35.42 -10.57 22.36
CA SER A 861 36.37 -11.18 23.31
C SER A 861 37.84 -11.02 22.92
N LEU A 862 38.12 -10.59 21.69
CA LEU A 862 39.49 -10.39 21.20
C LEU A 862 40.22 -9.23 21.91
N PRO A 863 41.54 -9.35 22.18
CA PRO A 863 42.39 -8.22 22.51
C PRO A 863 42.38 -7.14 21.42
N PRO A 864 42.63 -5.85 21.75
CA PRO A 864 42.55 -4.75 20.79
C PRO A 864 43.33 -4.96 19.48
N GLN A 865 44.56 -5.50 19.54
CA GLN A 865 45.35 -5.75 18.33
C GLN A 865 44.78 -6.89 17.47
N ALA A 866 44.35 -8.00 18.09
CA ALA A 866 43.69 -9.08 17.35
C ALA A 866 42.37 -8.61 16.71
N PHE A 867 41.63 -7.71 17.38
CA PHE A 867 40.44 -7.07 16.80
C PHE A 867 40.77 -6.16 15.61
N ILE A 868 41.79 -5.30 15.70
CA ILE A 868 42.28 -4.46 14.59
C ILE A 868 42.69 -5.33 13.39
N THR A 869 43.42 -6.40 13.66
CA THR A 869 43.83 -7.39 12.66
C THR A 869 42.63 -8.07 12.00
N MET A 870 41.61 -8.48 12.76
CA MET A 870 40.37 -9.06 12.20
C MET A 870 39.58 -8.07 11.35
N VAL A 871 39.54 -6.78 11.71
CA VAL A 871 38.93 -5.72 10.89
C VAL A 871 39.74 -5.50 9.61
N ASN A 872 41.07 -5.37 9.70
CA ASN A 872 41.94 -5.21 8.54
C ASN A 872 41.91 -6.42 7.60
N ALA A 873 41.74 -7.63 8.14
CA ALA A 873 41.53 -8.88 7.41
C ALA A 873 40.19 -8.87 6.65
N ALA A 874 39.10 -8.47 7.31
CA ALA A 874 37.77 -8.45 6.70
C ALA A 874 37.63 -7.51 5.49
N PHE A 875 38.50 -6.49 5.42
CA PHE A 875 38.65 -5.57 4.29
C PHE A 875 39.57 -6.06 3.15
N ARG A 876 40.27 -7.19 3.31
CA ARG A 876 41.38 -7.60 2.40
C ARG A 876 41.37 -9.06 1.97
N LEU A 877 40.88 -9.96 2.82
CA LEU A 877 40.93 -11.40 2.61
C LEU A 877 39.59 -11.95 2.13
N SER A 878 39.61 -13.17 1.55
CA SER A 878 38.42 -13.80 1.01
C SER A 878 37.49 -14.33 2.12
N MET A 879 36.25 -14.67 1.72
CA MET A 879 35.23 -15.29 2.58
C MET A 879 35.76 -16.52 3.33
N THR A 880 36.52 -17.40 2.68
CA THR A 880 37.06 -18.62 3.29
C THR A 880 38.17 -18.34 4.30
N ASP A 881 38.98 -17.31 4.02
CA ASP A 881 40.15 -16.96 4.83
C ASP A 881 39.72 -16.32 6.15
N LEU A 882 38.78 -15.36 6.09
CA LEU A 882 38.24 -14.73 7.29
C LEU A 882 37.47 -15.76 8.15
N GLN A 883 36.83 -16.76 7.54
CA GLN A 883 36.19 -17.84 8.28
C GLN A 883 37.19 -18.80 8.95
N TYR A 884 38.41 -18.92 8.43
CA TYR A 884 39.49 -19.61 9.15
C TYR A 884 39.93 -18.79 10.36
N MET A 885 40.20 -17.49 10.17
CA MET A 885 40.64 -16.60 11.24
C MET A 885 39.61 -16.47 12.39
N LEU A 886 38.31 -16.45 12.08
CA LEU A 886 37.22 -16.47 13.07
C LEU A 886 37.13 -17.77 13.92
N ARG A 887 38.00 -18.76 13.69
CA ARG A 887 38.11 -20.00 14.50
C ARG A 887 39.42 -20.09 15.29
N LEU A 888 40.29 -19.08 15.23
CA LEU A 888 41.54 -19.05 16.00
C LEU A 888 41.24 -18.82 17.49
N ASP A 889 42.16 -19.20 18.38
CA ASP A 889 42.01 -18.95 19.82
C ASP A 889 42.23 -17.45 20.12
N PRO A 890 41.28 -16.74 20.77
CA PRO A 890 41.43 -15.33 21.15
C PRO A 890 42.69 -14.98 21.95
N SER A 891 43.28 -15.96 22.63
CA SER A 891 44.44 -15.82 23.52
C SER A 891 45.77 -16.31 22.92
N SER A 892 45.75 -16.85 21.70
CA SER A 892 46.94 -17.44 21.07
C SER A 892 47.98 -16.39 20.62
N THR A 893 49.24 -16.67 20.98
CA THR A 893 50.42 -15.93 20.56
C THR A 893 51.44 -16.86 19.92
N THR A 894 52.20 -16.31 18.98
CA THR A 894 53.21 -17.00 18.18
C THR A 894 54.55 -16.24 18.29
N SER A 895 55.65 -16.99 18.23
CA SER A 895 57.00 -16.43 18.35
C SER A 895 57.51 -15.98 17.00
N SER A 896 57.70 -14.67 16.81
CA SER A 896 58.22 -14.12 15.57
C SER A 896 59.69 -14.50 15.33
N PRO A 897 60.21 -14.37 14.09
CA PRO A 897 61.64 -14.50 13.82
C PRO A 897 62.53 -13.46 14.53
N SER A 898 61.96 -12.35 15.02
CA SER A 898 62.64 -11.34 15.86
C SER A 898 62.65 -11.68 17.35
N GLY A 899 61.95 -12.74 17.79
CA GLY A 899 61.83 -13.14 19.20
C GLY A 899 60.75 -12.39 19.97
N GLU A 900 59.90 -11.63 19.30
CA GLU A 900 58.75 -10.92 19.88
C GLU A 900 57.51 -11.81 19.83
N ALA A 901 56.61 -11.66 20.81
CA ALA A 901 55.37 -12.42 20.87
C ALA A 901 54.26 -11.68 20.12
N ILE A 902 53.93 -12.17 18.92
CA ILE A 902 52.88 -11.63 18.04
C ILE A 902 51.58 -12.42 18.29
N SER A 903 50.40 -11.85 17.99
CA SER A 903 49.15 -12.65 18.05
C SER A 903 49.07 -13.58 16.84
N GLN A 904 48.57 -14.80 17.02
CA GLN A 904 48.43 -15.75 15.90
C GLN A 904 47.61 -15.16 14.74
N HIS A 905 46.64 -14.28 15.03
CA HIS A 905 45.84 -13.57 14.03
C HIS A 905 46.69 -12.69 13.09
N GLU A 906 47.76 -12.09 13.62
CA GLU A 906 48.59 -11.09 12.93
C GLU A 906 49.64 -11.77 12.05
N ASP A 907 50.29 -12.82 12.55
CA ASP A 907 51.11 -13.72 11.73
C ASP A 907 50.29 -14.36 10.59
N GLU A 908 49.06 -14.83 10.89
CA GLU A 908 48.15 -15.42 9.90
C GLU A 908 47.72 -14.39 8.84
N LEU A 909 47.41 -13.15 9.24
CA LEU A 909 47.11 -12.06 8.30
C LEU A 909 48.33 -11.73 7.44
N GLN A 910 49.51 -11.59 8.05
CA GLN A 910 50.74 -11.26 7.34
C GLN A 910 51.14 -12.35 6.33
N TRP A 911 50.94 -13.63 6.67
CA TRP A 911 51.14 -14.74 5.75
C TRP A 911 50.13 -14.68 4.59
N ARG A 912 48.84 -14.48 4.88
CA ARG A 912 47.79 -14.42 3.84
C ARG A 912 47.96 -13.25 2.88
N LEU A 913 48.34 -12.07 3.37
CA LEU A 913 48.59 -10.89 2.52
C LEU A 913 49.77 -11.07 1.54
N GLN A 914 50.65 -12.06 1.76
CA GLN A 914 51.71 -12.42 0.80
C GLN A 914 51.25 -13.40 -0.28
N HIS A 915 50.18 -14.17 -0.02
CA HIS A 915 49.72 -15.27 -0.87
C HIS A 915 48.38 -15.00 -1.57
N THR A 916 47.58 -14.06 -1.07
CA THR A 916 46.28 -13.67 -1.65
C THR A 916 46.42 -12.39 -2.49
N PRO A 917 45.96 -12.38 -3.77
CA PRO A 917 46.00 -11.17 -4.60
C PRO A 917 45.06 -10.10 -4.04
N LEU A 918 45.57 -8.88 -3.89
CA LEU A 918 44.86 -7.77 -3.27
C LEU A 918 43.83 -7.09 -4.22
N PRO A 919 42.71 -6.57 -3.69
CA PRO A 919 41.77 -5.74 -4.46
C PRO A 919 42.42 -4.47 -5.03
N SER A 920 41.87 -3.96 -6.14
CA SER A 920 42.40 -2.77 -6.85
C SER A 920 42.19 -1.44 -6.13
N GLN A 921 41.19 -1.36 -5.24
CA GLN A 921 41.02 -0.29 -4.26
C GLN A 921 40.74 -0.93 -2.91
N ILE A 922 41.47 -0.50 -1.88
CA ILE A 922 41.46 -1.11 -0.54
C ILE A 922 41.24 0.03 0.48
N PRO A 923 40.45 -0.18 1.54
CA PRO A 923 40.35 0.77 2.64
C PRO A 923 41.73 1.07 3.27
N PRO A 924 41.95 2.26 3.86
CA PRO A 924 43.17 2.53 4.62
C PRO A 924 43.34 1.49 5.74
N LEU A 925 44.58 1.26 6.19
CA LEU A 925 44.82 0.40 7.35
C LEU A 925 44.28 1.08 8.61
N VAL A 926 43.50 0.32 9.39
CA VAL A 926 43.13 0.66 10.76
C VAL A 926 44.39 0.50 11.62
N THR A 927 44.77 1.55 12.33
CA THR A 927 46.01 1.58 13.15
C THR A 927 45.76 1.31 14.62
N SER A 928 44.58 1.68 15.12
CA SER A 928 44.18 1.53 16.52
C SER A 928 42.66 1.55 16.67
N VAL A 929 42.19 1.04 17.82
CA VAL A 929 40.80 1.09 18.29
C VAL A 929 40.75 1.86 19.60
N GLN A 930 39.73 2.70 19.78
CA GLN A 930 39.53 3.45 21.02
C GLN A 930 39.19 2.49 22.17
N ASP A 931 39.82 2.69 23.33
CA ASP A 931 39.62 1.84 24.51
C ASP A 931 38.12 1.71 24.87
N ARG A 932 37.72 0.47 25.16
CA ARG A 932 36.33 0.09 25.53
C ARG A 932 35.25 0.44 24.49
N SER A 933 35.61 0.86 23.29
CA SER A 933 34.63 1.15 22.22
C SER A 933 34.02 -0.12 21.59
N VAL A 934 34.67 -1.29 21.69
CA VAL A 934 34.14 -2.53 21.10
C VAL A 934 32.86 -3.00 21.81
N ALA A 935 31.72 -2.88 21.13
CA ALA A 935 30.40 -3.26 21.63
C ALA A 935 29.60 -4.01 20.56
N SER A 936 28.44 -4.58 20.92
CA SER A 936 27.57 -5.28 19.97
C SER A 936 26.10 -5.19 20.37
N PHE A 937 25.19 -5.05 19.40
CA PHE A 937 23.73 -5.02 19.64
C PHE A 937 22.94 -5.87 18.62
N PRO A 938 21.76 -6.42 18.99
CA PRO A 938 20.93 -7.23 18.11
C PRO A 938 20.30 -6.41 16.97
N LEU A 939 20.27 -7.00 15.78
CA LEU A 939 19.75 -6.38 14.56
C LEU A 939 18.30 -6.84 14.33
N ARG A 940 17.39 -5.88 14.20
CA ARG A 940 15.94 -6.09 14.09
C ARG A 940 15.33 -5.24 13.00
N PHE A 941 14.20 -5.68 12.46
CA PHE A 941 13.23 -4.83 11.78
C PHE A 941 11.92 -4.83 12.58
N ARG A 942 11.33 -3.65 12.77
CA ARG A 942 9.95 -3.48 13.26
C ARG A 942 9.29 -2.29 12.56
N HIS A 943 7.99 -2.38 12.30
CA HIS A 943 7.18 -1.27 11.80
C HIS A 943 5.80 -1.33 12.45
N ALA A 944 5.30 -0.20 12.94
CA ALA A 944 3.96 -0.10 13.51
C ALA A 944 2.88 -0.16 12.40
N SER A 945 1.76 -0.80 12.70
CA SER A 945 0.62 -0.94 11.77
C SER A 945 -0.06 0.41 11.52
N SER A 946 -0.18 1.25 12.56
CA SER A 946 -0.50 2.67 12.49
C SER A 946 0.59 3.49 13.20
N TYR A 947 0.72 4.77 12.86
CA TYR A 947 1.56 5.71 13.63
C TYR A 947 0.73 6.57 14.60
N ILE A 948 -0.60 6.48 14.55
CA ILE A 948 -1.52 7.29 15.38
C ILE A 948 -2.67 6.44 15.94
N SER A 949 -3.23 6.94 17.04
CA SER A 949 -4.52 6.54 17.64
C SER A 949 -5.18 7.83 18.17
N PRO A 950 -6.45 7.86 18.61
CA PRO A 950 -7.02 9.05 19.23
C PRO A 950 -6.13 9.57 20.38
N ARG A 951 -5.72 10.84 20.29
CA ARG A 951 -4.76 11.51 21.18
C ARG A 951 -3.36 10.89 21.30
N VAL A 952 -2.97 9.98 20.40
CA VAL A 952 -1.64 9.35 20.41
C VAL A 952 -0.94 9.43 19.06
N ALA A 953 0.33 9.81 19.06
CA ALA A 953 1.23 9.69 17.91
C ALA A 953 2.54 8.97 18.28
N LEU A 954 3.19 8.34 17.30
CA LEU A 954 4.47 7.64 17.46
C LEU A 954 5.49 8.18 16.46
N VAL A 955 6.75 8.38 16.87
CA VAL A 955 7.82 8.89 15.99
C VAL A 955 9.13 8.10 16.14
N GLY A 956 9.91 7.96 15.06
CA GLY A 956 11.23 7.31 15.08
C GLY A 956 11.20 5.88 15.62
N ASP A 957 12.18 5.53 16.48
CA ASP A 957 12.37 4.18 17.06
C ASP A 957 11.11 3.58 17.75
N ALA A 958 10.08 4.39 18.07
CA ALA A 958 8.80 3.93 18.62
C ALA A 958 7.79 3.49 17.53
N ALA A 959 7.86 4.09 16.34
CA ALA A 959 7.01 3.82 15.19
C ALA A 959 7.63 2.83 14.20
N HIS A 960 8.95 2.88 14.01
CA HIS A 960 9.72 1.98 13.15
C HIS A 960 11.13 1.78 13.68
N VAL A 961 11.68 0.58 13.51
CA VAL A 961 13.06 0.24 13.82
C VAL A 961 13.65 -0.43 12.59
N ILE A 962 14.56 0.28 11.92
CA ILE A 962 15.25 -0.19 10.72
C ILE A 962 16.70 -0.52 11.10
N HIS A 963 17.23 -1.58 10.51
CA HIS A 963 18.64 -1.97 10.65
C HIS A 963 19.56 -0.78 10.31
N PRO A 964 20.63 -0.51 11.09
CA PRO A 964 21.57 0.61 10.86
C PRO A 964 22.35 0.56 9.53
N LEU A 965 22.02 -0.38 8.64
CA LEU A 965 22.72 -0.74 7.41
C LEU A 965 22.84 0.42 6.42
N ALA A 966 21.78 1.22 6.31
CA ALA A 966 21.71 2.38 5.43
C ALA A 966 21.81 3.72 6.19
N GLY A 967 22.06 3.69 7.52
CA GLY A 967 22.07 4.87 8.39
C GLY A 967 20.71 5.55 8.64
N GLN A 968 19.63 5.14 7.97
CA GLN A 968 18.42 5.96 7.82
C GLN A 968 17.48 6.08 9.03
N GLY A 969 17.60 5.24 10.06
CA GLY A 969 16.61 5.22 11.17
C GLY A 969 16.38 6.58 11.83
N LEU A 970 17.46 7.34 12.11
CA LEU A 970 17.34 8.68 12.67
C LEU A 970 16.82 9.71 11.65
N ASN A 971 17.19 9.61 10.37
CA ASN A 971 16.72 10.53 9.33
C ASN A 971 15.21 10.43 9.15
N LEU A 972 14.68 9.20 9.15
CA LEU A 972 13.24 8.97 9.12
C LEU A 972 12.58 9.50 10.40
N GLY A 973 13.15 9.24 11.59
CA GLY A 973 12.63 9.79 12.84
C GLY A 973 12.61 11.33 12.90
N LEU A 974 13.58 12.01 12.27
CA LEU A 974 13.57 13.47 12.14
C LEU A 974 12.55 13.96 11.10
N GLY A 975 12.38 13.23 9.98
CA GLY A 975 11.31 13.49 9.01
C GLY A 975 9.90 13.28 9.59
N ASP A 976 9.74 12.30 10.48
CA ASP A 976 8.49 12.05 11.22
C ASP A 976 8.14 13.24 12.11
N VAL A 977 9.12 13.71 12.89
CA VAL A 977 8.99 14.89 13.74
C VAL A 977 8.65 16.13 12.90
N ALA A 978 9.30 16.33 11.76
CA ALA A 978 9.02 17.48 10.89
C ALA A 978 7.57 17.51 10.39
N SER A 979 7.04 16.36 9.95
CA SER A 979 5.66 16.23 9.47
C SER A 979 4.63 16.30 10.61
N LEU A 980 4.89 15.66 11.75
CA LEU A 980 4.03 15.75 12.95
C LEU A 980 3.93 17.19 13.46
N VAL A 981 5.04 17.94 13.49
CA VAL A 981 5.02 19.37 13.87
C VAL A 981 4.16 20.16 12.91
N SER A 982 4.29 19.99 11.59
CA SER A 982 3.46 20.73 10.64
C SER A 982 1.98 20.28 10.61
N ALA A 983 1.66 19.07 11.06
CA ALA A 983 0.29 18.67 11.36
C ALA A 983 -0.27 19.44 12.59
N VAL A 984 0.52 19.58 13.65
CA VAL A 984 0.15 20.36 14.86
C VAL A 984 0.06 21.87 14.55
N GLU A 985 0.99 22.44 13.77
CA GLU A 985 0.94 23.82 13.27
C GLU A 985 -0.35 24.08 12.49
N TYR A 986 -0.75 23.14 11.62
CA TYR A 986 -1.99 23.21 10.86
C TYR A 986 -3.22 23.14 11.78
N ALA A 987 -3.24 22.23 12.74
CA ALA A 987 -4.34 22.11 13.71
C ALA A 987 -4.52 23.38 14.55
N VAL A 988 -3.45 23.91 15.15
CA VAL A 988 -3.51 25.13 15.98
C VAL A 988 -3.92 26.35 15.16
N SER A 989 -3.38 26.54 13.95
CA SER A 989 -3.74 27.68 13.08
C SER A 989 -5.20 27.66 12.59
N HIS A 990 -5.86 26.50 12.60
CA HIS A 990 -7.27 26.35 12.24
C HIS A 990 -8.21 26.17 13.45
N GLY A 991 -7.68 26.22 14.68
CA GLY A 991 -8.46 26.04 15.91
C GLY A 991 -8.96 24.61 16.15
N MET A 992 -8.33 23.61 15.51
CA MET A 992 -8.66 22.20 15.67
C MET A 992 -7.98 21.62 16.92
N ASP A 993 -8.50 20.49 17.44
CA ASP A 993 -7.83 19.79 18.53
C ASP A 993 -6.61 19.01 18.00
N ILE A 994 -5.44 19.25 18.58
CA ILE A 994 -4.16 18.64 18.19
C ILE A 994 -4.12 17.12 18.49
N GLY A 995 -5.01 16.65 19.37
CA GLY A 995 -5.18 15.23 19.68
C GLY A 995 -6.22 14.50 18.83
N ASP A 996 -6.97 15.20 17.97
CA ASP A 996 -7.97 14.55 17.12
C ASP A 996 -7.33 13.77 15.95
N LEU A 997 -7.99 12.70 15.53
CA LEU A 997 -7.50 11.83 14.45
C LEU A 997 -7.39 12.59 13.11
N LEU A 998 -8.29 13.53 12.82
CA LEU A 998 -8.28 14.30 11.56
C LEU A 998 -7.08 15.27 11.51
N SER A 999 -6.70 15.86 12.64
CA SER A 999 -5.48 16.67 12.78
C SER A 999 -4.22 15.85 12.52
N LEU A 1000 -4.23 14.57 12.91
CA LEU A 1000 -3.06 13.67 12.84
C LEU A 1000 -2.98 12.84 11.56
N GLU A 1001 -4.08 12.67 10.80
CA GLU A 1001 -4.14 11.85 9.56
C GLU A 1001 -3.09 12.30 8.52
N ARG A 1002 -2.84 13.62 8.42
CA ARG A 1002 -1.83 14.18 7.54
C ARG A 1002 -0.42 13.65 7.81
N TYR A 1003 -0.04 13.53 9.08
CA TYR A 1003 1.27 13.01 9.47
C TYR A 1003 1.45 11.55 9.00
N VAL A 1004 0.40 10.73 9.14
CA VAL A 1004 0.41 9.33 8.68
C VAL A 1004 0.55 9.25 7.16
N SER A 1005 -0.23 10.05 6.42
CA SER A 1005 -0.23 10.01 4.95
C SER A 1005 1.10 10.45 4.34
N GLU A 1006 1.79 11.41 4.95
CA GLU A 1006 3.11 11.87 4.50
C GLU A 1006 4.26 10.90 4.88
N ARG A 1007 4.12 10.11 5.97
CA ARG A 1007 5.26 9.40 6.59
C ARG A 1007 5.18 7.87 6.57
N TRP A 1008 4.02 7.26 6.82
CA TRP A 1008 3.90 5.82 7.00
C TRP A 1008 4.35 5.04 5.76
N ALA A 1009 3.86 5.44 4.57
CA ALA A 1009 4.21 4.79 3.31
C ALA A 1009 5.68 4.99 2.91
N VAL A 1010 6.26 6.15 3.23
CA VAL A 1010 7.68 6.47 2.96
C VAL A 1010 8.59 5.60 3.82
N ASN A 1011 8.30 5.50 5.12
CA ASN A 1011 9.08 4.69 6.05
C ASN A 1011 8.93 3.19 5.76
N ALA A 1012 7.72 2.72 5.42
CA ALA A 1012 7.48 1.34 4.99
C ALA A 1012 8.25 1.00 3.71
N LYS A 1013 8.24 1.88 2.69
CA LYS A 1013 9.03 1.73 1.44
C LYS A 1013 10.53 1.62 1.75
N ILE A 1014 11.08 2.54 2.54
CA ILE A 1014 12.52 2.57 2.86
C ILE A 1014 12.91 1.36 3.74
N GLY A 1015 12.07 0.96 4.68
CA GLY A 1015 12.23 -0.26 5.47
C GLY A 1015 12.26 -1.53 4.61
N GLY A 1016 11.32 -1.67 3.67
CA GLY A 1016 11.26 -2.78 2.73
C GLY A 1016 12.47 -2.86 1.79
N VAL A 1017 12.97 -1.72 1.31
CA VAL A 1017 14.23 -1.67 0.53
C VAL A 1017 15.42 -2.08 1.39
N CYS A 1018 15.50 -1.63 2.64
CA CYS A 1018 16.60 -2.02 3.55
C CYS A 1018 16.60 -3.52 3.88
N ASP A 1019 15.43 -4.14 4.08
CA ASP A 1019 15.29 -5.58 4.28
C ASP A 1019 15.62 -6.38 3.00
N LEU A 1020 15.12 -5.96 1.84
CA LEU A 1020 15.43 -6.61 0.56
C LEU A 1020 16.94 -6.65 0.31
N LEU A 1021 17.64 -5.53 0.53
CA LEU A 1021 19.10 -5.45 0.47
C LEU A 1021 19.74 -6.36 1.52
N HIS A 1022 19.30 -6.31 2.78
CA HIS A 1022 19.84 -7.17 3.84
C HIS A 1022 19.70 -8.66 3.51
N ARG A 1023 18.58 -9.10 2.92
CA ARG A 1023 18.39 -10.49 2.47
C ARG A 1023 19.32 -10.82 1.29
N LEU A 1024 19.38 -9.95 0.27
CA LEU A 1024 20.18 -10.15 -0.95
C LEU A 1024 21.68 -10.30 -0.65
N TYR A 1025 22.23 -9.51 0.28
CA TYR A 1025 23.64 -9.61 0.69
C TYR A 1025 23.93 -10.77 1.65
N ASN A 1026 22.92 -11.34 2.31
CA ASN A 1026 23.11 -12.46 3.24
C ASN A 1026 22.92 -13.86 2.62
N VAL A 1027 22.57 -13.96 1.32
CA VAL A 1027 22.63 -15.24 0.59
C VAL A 1027 24.11 -15.62 0.38
N PRO A 1028 24.57 -16.78 0.89
CA PRO A 1028 25.98 -17.17 0.81
C PRO A 1028 26.31 -17.95 -0.47
N GLY A 1029 27.49 -17.69 -1.03
CA GLY A 1029 28.11 -18.52 -2.08
C GLY A 1029 27.76 -18.12 -3.52
N HIS A 1030 28.45 -18.75 -4.47
CA HIS A 1030 28.45 -18.39 -5.90
C HIS A 1030 27.19 -18.86 -6.67
N GLY A 1031 26.01 -18.78 -6.06
CA GLY A 1031 24.74 -19.14 -6.69
C GLY A 1031 24.20 -18.07 -7.66
N PRO A 1032 23.14 -18.38 -8.44
CA PRO A 1032 22.55 -17.44 -9.40
C PRO A 1032 22.13 -16.09 -8.79
N VAL A 1033 21.70 -16.09 -7.52
CA VAL A 1033 21.33 -14.87 -6.79
C VAL A 1033 22.55 -13.96 -6.52
N ALA A 1034 23.72 -14.53 -6.25
CA ALA A 1034 24.95 -13.74 -6.07
C ALA A 1034 25.46 -13.18 -7.41
N TRP A 1035 25.35 -13.95 -8.50
CA TRP A 1035 25.66 -13.46 -9.85
C TRP A 1035 24.71 -12.33 -10.29
N ALA A 1036 23.41 -12.47 -10.04
CA ALA A 1036 22.42 -11.42 -10.31
C ALA A 1036 22.65 -10.16 -9.44
N ARG A 1037 23.01 -10.33 -8.16
CA ARG A 1037 23.42 -9.23 -7.25
C ARG A 1037 24.63 -8.46 -7.81
N SER A 1038 25.63 -9.20 -8.27
CA SER A 1038 26.88 -8.65 -8.85
C SER A 1038 26.63 -7.88 -10.14
N LEU A 1039 25.85 -8.45 -11.07
CA LEU A 1039 25.46 -7.75 -12.30
C LEU A 1039 24.58 -6.54 -12.01
N GLY A 1040 23.66 -6.61 -11.04
CA GLY A 1040 22.85 -5.47 -10.62
C GLY A 1040 23.71 -4.32 -10.06
N LEU A 1041 24.67 -4.64 -9.19
CA LEU A 1041 25.66 -3.69 -8.68
C LEU A 1041 26.44 -3.02 -9.82
N ASP A 1042 27.09 -3.81 -10.68
CA ASP A 1042 27.98 -3.29 -11.73
C ASP A 1042 27.22 -2.64 -12.90
N ALA A 1043 25.92 -2.91 -13.06
CA ALA A 1043 25.05 -2.19 -13.98
C ALA A 1043 24.66 -0.82 -13.40
N ILE A 1044 24.25 -0.75 -12.13
CA ILE A 1044 23.96 0.52 -11.46
C ILE A 1044 25.23 1.39 -11.36
N ASP A 1045 26.42 0.80 -11.19
CA ASP A 1045 27.68 1.56 -11.14
C ASP A 1045 27.99 2.28 -12.47
N LYS A 1046 27.58 1.70 -13.60
CA LYS A 1046 27.79 2.21 -14.96
C LYS A 1046 26.67 3.14 -15.45
N LEU A 1047 25.58 3.29 -14.69
CA LEU A 1047 24.42 4.11 -15.05
C LEU A 1047 24.32 5.36 -14.15
N PRO A 1048 25.05 6.46 -14.47
CA PRO A 1048 25.10 7.65 -13.61
C PRO A 1048 23.73 8.30 -13.35
N PHE A 1049 22.81 8.25 -14.33
CA PHE A 1049 21.43 8.71 -14.14
C PHE A 1049 20.69 7.93 -13.04
N VAL A 1050 20.89 6.61 -12.97
CA VAL A 1050 20.27 5.75 -11.95
C VAL A 1050 20.86 6.04 -10.56
N LYS A 1051 22.18 6.24 -10.46
CA LYS A 1051 22.81 6.73 -9.21
C LYS A 1051 22.21 8.05 -8.75
N SER A 1052 22.13 9.02 -9.65
CA SER A 1052 21.60 10.36 -9.38
C SER A 1052 20.15 10.31 -8.92
N PHE A 1053 19.33 9.43 -9.51
CA PHE A 1053 17.95 9.18 -9.08
C PHE A 1053 17.87 8.53 -7.69
N ILE A 1054 18.72 7.52 -7.41
CA ILE A 1054 18.79 6.88 -6.08
C ILE A 1054 19.24 7.89 -5.01
N MET A 1055 20.23 8.73 -5.30
CA MET A 1055 20.72 9.77 -4.40
C MET A 1055 19.64 10.84 -4.13
N LYS A 1056 18.87 11.24 -5.16
CA LYS A 1056 17.70 12.16 -5.06
C LYS A 1056 16.44 11.52 -4.46
N GLN A 1057 16.43 10.20 -4.23
CA GLN A 1057 15.40 9.48 -3.45
C GLN A 1057 15.84 9.23 -1.99
N ALA A 1058 17.10 9.56 -1.64
CA ALA A 1058 17.68 9.43 -0.30
C ALA A 1058 17.95 10.79 0.38
N GLU A 1059 17.75 11.89 -0.37
CA GLU A 1059 17.65 13.27 0.12
C GLU A 1059 16.22 13.54 0.62
#